data_AF-A0A945DVQ5-F1
#
_entry.id   AF-A0A945DVQ5-F1
#
_cell.length_a   1.000
_cell.length_b   1.000
_cell.length_c   1.000
_cell.angle_alpha   90.00
_cell.angle_beta   90.00
_cell.angle_gamma   90.00
#
_symmetry.space_group_name_H-M   'P 1'
#
loop_
_entity.id
_entity.type
_entity.pdbx_description
1 polymer ?
#
loop_
_entity_poly.entity_id
_entity_poly.type
_entity_poly.pdbx_seq_one_letter_code
_entity_poly.pdbx_strand_id
1 'polypeptide(L)'
;TARAGDLKIKENDHIVIVGNTFAERMHLFGYFETFLHSRFPEHRLRIRYLAWPAEEVGEPIRPLGFPRLADELREERADIVFVCYGMNESFHGIAEVGHFRHKTESFVEQLRGEKFNGHSPPRVVLVTPIAQENSSATVDVPARNGDLKVYSEELLQVANQPGVHAVDLFSATAQRVSRQGGRLTFNGIHLTESGYQVVSRMMAKQLGLLDGLTASQAKGDPSEADAFRRLVYEKNYWHQLWWHAPNASYIHGRRNQTPGSKHLGSERKQSRQLVEDMERQIWETQKPRVADIWRKIPVDGKPIWFPTPASRSISGDVPESLWAVKEDGKPGRAKSPETELAMMKVASGYQVNLFASEVDFPIANPMALQFDSSGRLWVGNTPTWPHPLPGKQPDDSIVILEDQDGDGVADRHTVFLDHLNLLHGFGFGEGGVLLAQAPNLVLARDTDNDGQSDWVRVLLHGFGAEDAEHAMNNFRWSPGGSLYFTQGIFYHTQIETPYGLARVRDAAVFRYRPERHRFGVYVSHSFWNPFGNLFDRWGGGIMLDASAGQYYPMDVFSSNFTYPKTKHRTNHLAFNSGGHIASGCELLFSTHFPPGVQGRFLVNHCVGETGTAWYTLKTNGSVYQVESHGHLLRCDDPLFRPVAMALGPDGALYIADFYTQIFENVNFSKRHPGRDHRRGRIWRISHSDRPLLKHPRIKGEPVNALLDLLKSHESSTREFARRELQQRPAGKVIPALDEWLKNLKATDPEREHHRTEALWVRQGLNEVDAVLLQQQLKSANPSARAAATKVLRYWQEQIGSADELIRQMVNDPEPRVRLHAVIAASFSASPEALAIAMEAAVHPMDPGIEHALAQTLGFLSGRPEPAAAPGPNFQQLAKQLQRGENPEDAITALYRMPAETWPSDQMNGLAQDLLSYLEDMPVDRRVGQAGIEALSLGQAAASRLPEELGQTLRTELRQYGAPVHIIRTVPARMKYDREEIHVTAGESIRLIFENNDTMPHNLVLVTIGSREEVGRAADEMATQPRAWVKGYVPESKKVLQATRLLKPGESELLTFYVPVKPGKYEFVCTFPGHWRTMYGVFNVNPG
;
A
#
# COMPACT_ATOMS: atom_id res chain seq x y z
N THR A 1 -18.48 -30.29 -18.50
CA THR A 1 -17.42 -29.97 -19.48
C THR A 1 -16.41 -31.09 -19.48
N ALA A 2 -16.01 -31.58 -20.65
CA ALA A 2 -15.14 -32.75 -20.80
C ALA A 2 -13.78 -32.47 -20.16
N ARG A 3 -13.43 -33.17 -19.07
CA ARG A 3 -12.08 -33.09 -18.50
C ARG A 3 -11.08 -33.57 -19.53
N ALA A 4 -10.04 -32.80 -19.80
CA ALA A 4 -8.80 -33.36 -20.34
C ALA A 4 -8.44 -34.58 -19.46
N GLY A 5 -8.04 -35.70 -20.08
CA GLY A 5 -7.77 -36.96 -19.37
C GLY A 5 -6.75 -36.80 -18.23
N ASP A 6 -6.58 -37.84 -17.41
CA ASP A 6 -5.66 -37.81 -16.26
C ASP A 6 -4.27 -37.28 -16.63
N LEU A 7 -3.69 -36.46 -15.77
CA LEU A 7 -2.33 -35.97 -15.95
C LEU A 7 -1.36 -37.15 -15.83
N LYS A 8 -0.59 -37.41 -16.88
CA LYS A 8 0.46 -38.43 -16.86
C LYS A 8 1.78 -37.80 -16.43
N ILE A 9 2.33 -38.27 -15.31
CA ILE A 9 3.69 -37.96 -14.86
C ILE A 9 4.64 -39.03 -15.42
N LYS A 10 5.75 -38.62 -16.01
CA LYS A 10 6.77 -39.48 -16.61
C LYS A 10 8.05 -39.46 -15.78
N GLU A 11 8.92 -40.43 -16.03
CA GLU A 11 10.27 -40.44 -15.47
C GLU A 11 11.05 -39.19 -15.93
N ASN A 12 11.77 -38.59 -14.99
CA ASN A 12 12.57 -37.38 -15.14
C ASN A 12 11.77 -36.13 -15.52
N ASP A 13 10.45 -36.09 -15.30
CA ASP A 13 9.67 -34.87 -15.50
C ASP A 13 10.14 -33.75 -14.55
N HIS A 14 10.37 -32.56 -15.12
CA HIS A 14 10.59 -31.31 -14.40
C HIS A 14 9.27 -30.53 -14.30
N ILE A 15 8.77 -30.37 -13.08
CA ILE A 15 7.50 -29.73 -12.76
C ILE A 15 7.77 -28.34 -12.19
N VAL A 16 7.27 -27.31 -12.87
CA VAL A 16 7.37 -25.92 -12.41
C VAL A 16 6.01 -25.40 -12.02
N ILE A 17 5.92 -24.73 -10.88
CA ILE A 17 4.71 -24.10 -10.37
C ILE A 17 4.91 -22.59 -10.40
N VAL A 18 4.05 -21.90 -11.16
CA VAL A 18 4.03 -20.44 -11.31
C VAL A 18 2.66 -19.91 -10.84
N GLY A 19 2.61 -18.65 -10.41
CA GLY A 19 1.37 -18.08 -9.92
C GLY A 19 1.56 -17.05 -8.84
N ASN A 20 0.48 -16.82 -8.12
CA ASN A 20 0.39 -15.88 -7.02
C ASN A 20 0.76 -16.49 -5.65
N THR A 21 0.34 -15.82 -4.58
CA THR A 21 0.60 -16.18 -3.18
C THR A 21 0.17 -17.60 -2.82
N PHE A 22 -0.89 -18.15 -3.45
CA PHE A 22 -1.27 -19.55 -3.23
C PHE A 22 -0.17 -20.51 -3.67
N ALA A 23 0.34 -20.33 -4.90
CA ALA A 23 1.39 -21.16 -5.46
C ALA A 23 2.71 -20.98 -4.71
N GLU A 24 3.06 -19.74 -4.37
CA GLU A 24 4.30 -19.47 -3.67
C GLU A 24 4.31 -20.16 -2.30
N ARG A 25 3.25 -20.01 -1.51
CA ARG A 25 3.18 -20.61 -0.18
C ARG A 25 3.06 -22.15 -0.19
N MET A 26 2.88 -22.82 -1.34
CA MET A 26 2.94 -24.29 -1.40
C MET A 26 4.30 -24.83 -0.95
N HIS A 27 5.39 -24.12 -1.28
CA HIS A 27 6.75 -24.52 -0.94
C HIS A 27 6.98 -24.49 0.58
N LEU A 28 6.23 -23.65 1.31
CA LEU A 28 6.35 -23.53 2.76
C LEU A 28 5.90 -24.81 3.48
N PHE A 29 4.97 -25.58 2.91
CA PHE A 29 4.39 -26.75 3.57
C PHE A 29 4.72 -28.09 2.90
N GLY A 30 5.00 -28.09 1.59
CA GLY A 30 5.60 -29.24 0.87
C GLY A 30 4.70 -30.45 0.63
N TYR A 31 3.39 -30.39 0.92
CA TYR A 31 2.49 -31.55 0.83
C TYR A 31 2.33 -32.12 -0.58
N PHE A 32 2.11 -31.25 -1.59
CA PHE A 32 1.91 -31.71 -2.96
C PHE A 32 3.17 -32.35 -3.55
N GLU A 33 4.34 -31.73 -3.34
CA GLU A 33 5.63 -32.27 -3.77
C GLU A 33 5.96 -33.60 -3.06
N THR A 34 5.75 -33.67 -1.74
CA THR A 34 5.94 -34.91 -0.97
C THR A 34 5.06 -36.04 -1.51
N PHE A 35 3.81 -35.74 -1.87
CA PHE A 35 2.92 -36.68 -2.52
C PHE A 35 3.45 -37.19 -3.86
N LEU A 36 3.92 -36.28 -4.73
CA LEU A 36 4.44 -36.66 -6.05
C LEU A 36 5.64 -37.61 -5.93
N HIS A 37 6.62 -37.29 -5.08
CA HIS A 37 7.77 -38.17 -4.84
C HIS A 37 7.36 -39.53 -4.26
N SER A 38 6.33 -39.57 -3.41
CA SER A 38 5.86 -40.82 -2.79
C SER A 38 5.02 -41.67 -3.73
N ARG A 39 4.27 -41.03 -4.64
CA ARG A 39 3.45 -41.72 -5.65
C ARG A 39 4.30 -42.27 -6.79
N PHE A 40 5.40 -41.59 -7.10
CA PHE A 40 6.31 -41.89 -8.21
C PHE A 40 7.77 -42.02 -7.72
N PRO A 41 8.07 -42.99 -6.84
CA PRO A 41 9.37 -43.10 -6.16
C PRO A 41 10.55 -43.21 -7.13
N GLU A 42 10.35 -43.89 -8.26
CA GLU A 42 11.39 -44.16 -9.26
C GLU A 42 11.53 -43.06 -10.32
N HIS A 43 10.65 -42.06 -10.34
CA HIS A 43 10.58 -41.10 -11.45
C HIS A 43 11.60 -39.97 -11.38
N ARG A 44 12.41 -39.87 -10.32
CA ARG A 44 13.46 -38.84 -10.18
C ARG A 44 12.98 -37.42 -10.54
N LEU A 45 11.78 -37.10 -10.09
CA LEU A 45 11.11 -35.82 -10.41
C LEU A 45 11.93 -34.64 -9.89
N ARG A 46 11.90 -33.53 -10.63
CA ARG A 46 12.37 -32.22 -10.15
C ARG A 46 11.19 -31.28 -10.04
N ILE A 47 11.07 -30.59 -8.91
CA ILE A 47 9.94 -29.70 -8.65
C ILE A 47 10.48 -28.34 -8.23
N ARG A 48 9.96 -27.27 -8.87
CA ARG A 48 10.37 -25.89 -8.66
C ARG A 48 9.17 -24.97 -8.46
N TYR A 49 9.29 -24.09 -7.49
CA TYR A 49 8.31 -23.03 -7.23
C TYR A 49 8.91 -21.73 -7.75
N LEU A 50 8.39 -21.23 -8.87
CA LEU A 50 8.76 -19.96 -9.50
C LEU A 50 7.56 -18.99 -9.47
N ALA A 51 6.76 -19.06 -8.41
CA ALA A 51 5.66 -18.15 -8.17
C ALA A 51 6.16 -16.85 -7.54
N TRP A 52 5.29 -15.85 -7.45
CA TRP A 52 5.63 -14.60 -6.77
C TRP A 52 4.38 -14.07 -6.05
N PRO A 53 4.50 -13.58 -4.80
CA PRO A 53 3.33 -13.11 -4.05
C PRO A 53 2.60 -11.99 -4.76
N ALA A 54 1.27 -12.01 -4.67
CA ALA A 54 0.37 -11.02 -5.28
C ALA A 54 0.56 -10.80 -6.80
N GLU A 55 1.15 -11.76 -7.51
CA GLU A 55 1.32 -11.68 -8.96
C GLU A 55 0.00 -11.88 -9.72
N GLU A 56 -0.09 -11.23 -10.88
CA GLU A 56 -1.16 -11.41 -11.86
C GLU A 56 -0.57 -11.89 -13.18
N VAL A 57 -1.38 -12.59 -13.97
CA VAL A 57 -0.98 -13.13 -15.26
C VAL A 57 -0.47 -12.02 -16.20
N GLY A 58 0.75 -12.18 -16.72
CA GLY A 58 1.36 -11.24 -17.66
C GLY A 58 1.81 -9.90 -17.06
N GLU A 59 1.74 -9.72 -15.73
CA GLU A 59 2.13 -8.49 -15.03
C GLU A 59 3.28 -8.73 -14.04
N PRO A 60 4.46 -9.21 -14.49
CA PRO A 60 5.56 -9.51 -13.58
C PRO A 60 6.18 -8.21 -13.04
N ILE A 61 5.89 -7.89 -11.78
CA ILE A 61 6.58 -6.83 -11.05
C ILE A 61 7.80 -7.47 -10.38
N ARG A 62 9.00 -7.09 -10.82
CA ARG A 62 10.27 -7.72 -10.43
C ARG A 62 11.37 -6.71 -10.17
N PRO A 63 12.42 -7.12 -9.42
CA PRO A 63 13.66 -6.36 -9.36
C PRO A 63 14.21 -6.05 -10.74
N LEU A 64 14.88 -4.90 -10.87
CA LEU A 64 15.55 -4.56 -12.12
C LEU A 64 16.62 -5.60 -12.46
N GLY A 65 16.66 -6.04 -13.72
CA GLY A 65 17.61 -7.04 -14.22
C GLY A 65 17.29 -8.47 -13.81
N PHE A 66 16.18 -8.70 -13.10
CA PHE A 66 15.71 -10.04 -12.78
C PHE A 66 15.41 -10.84 -14.07
N PRO A 67 15.76 -12.12 -14.14
CA PRO A 67 15.54 -12.94 -15.33
C PRO A 67 14.06 -13.03 -15.72
N ARG A 68 13.78 -13.18 -17.02
CA ARG A 68 12.41 -13.40 -17.49
C ARG A 68 11.96 -14.79 -17.09
N LEU A 69 10.68 -14.96 -16.75
CA LEU A 69 10.13 -16.27 -16.40
C LEU A 69 10.40 -17.33 -17.47
N ALA A 70 10.29 -16.98 -18.75
CA ALA A 70 10.60 -17.90 -19.86
C ALA A 70 12.05 -18.41 -19.84
N ASP A 71 13.01 -17.58 -19.42
CA ASP A 71 14.42 -17.98 -19.34
C ASP A 71 14.65 -18.94 -18.16
N GLU A 72 13.98 -18.70 -17.04
CA GLU A 72 14.03 -19.57 -15.86
C GLU A 72 13.32 -20.91 -16.12
N LEU A 73 12.21 -20.92 -16.87
CA LEU A 73 11.58 -22.16 -17.32
C LEU A 73 12.50 -23.00 -18.22
N ARG A 74 13.33 -22.37 -19.06
CA ARG A 74 14.36 -23.06 -19.87
C ARG A 74 15.48 -23.61 -18.99
N GLU A 75 15.96 -22.82 -18.03
CA GLU A 75 16.99 -23.26 -17.07
C GLU A 75 16.52 -24.49 -16.29
N GLU A 76 15.27 -24.46 -15.81
CA GLU A 76 14.64 -25.57 -15.09
C GLU A 76 14.10 -26.67 -16.02
N ARG A 77 14.26 -26.55 -17.34
CA ARG A 77 13.84 -27.53 -18.36
C ARG A 77 12.39 -28.00 -18.21
N ALA A 78 11.47 -27.07 -17.99
CA ALA A 78 10.10 -27.39 -17.62
C ALA A 78 9.38 -28.36 -18.58
N ASP A 79 8.89 -29.49 -18.05
CA ASP A 79 8.06 -30.49 -18.75
C ASP A 79 6.56 -30.35 -18.42
N ILE A 80 6.27 -29.86 -17.21
CA ILE A 80 4.92 -29.59 -16.71
C ILE A 80 4.93 -28.22 -16.04
N VAL A 81 3.97 -27.37 -16.39
CA VAL A 81 3.80 -26.04 -15.77
C VAL A 81 2.42 -25.95 -15.11
N PHE A 82 2.39 -25.80 -13.80
CA PHE A 82 1.19 -25.44 -13.04
C PHE A 82 1.04 -23.92 -13.01
N VAL A 83 -0.13 -23.42 -13.40
CA VAL A 83 -0.43 -21.99 -13.51
C VAL A 83 -1.55 -21.64 -12.52
N CYS A 84 -1.22 -20.87 -11.49
CA CYS A 84 -2.10 -20.56 -10.36
C CYS A 84 -2.37 -19.04 -10.26
N TYR A 85 -3.25 -18.53 -11.13
CA TYR A 85 -3.68 -17.12 -11.17
C TYR A 85 -5.20 -17.00 -10.97
N GLY A 86 -5.73 -15.77 -10.95
CA GLY A 86 -7.17 -15.46 -10.89
C GLY A 86 -7.65 -14.88 -9.56
N MET A 87 -6.96 -15.15 -8.44
CA MET A 87 -7.33 -14.57 -7.13
C MET A 87 -7.12 -13.05 -7.15
N ASN A 88 -5.96 -12.61 -7.65
CA ASN A 88 -5.55 -11.21 -7.59
C ASN A 88 -6.29 -10.36 -8.61
N GLU A 89 -6.46 -10.91 -9.81
CA GLU A 89 -7.18 -10.29 -10.91
C GLU A 89 -8.65 -10.08 -10.57
N SER A 90 -9.23 -10.97 -9.74
CA SER A 90 -10.62 -10.83 -9.30
C SER A 90 -10.89 -9.60 -8.43
N PHE A 91 -9.86 -8.92 -7.88
CA PHE A 91 -10.04 -7.68 -7.13
C PHE A 91 -10.37 -6.47 -8.02
N HIS A 92 -10.17 -6.57 -9.34
CA HIS A 92 -10.57 -5.52 -10.28
C HIS A 92 -12.05 -5.57 -10.67
N GLY A 93 -12.77 -6.61 -10.21
CA GLY A 93 -14.20 -6.79 -10.44
C GLY A 93 -14.53 -7.38 -11.82
N ILE A 94 -15.79 -7.80 -11.99
CA ILE A 94 -16.25 -8.56 -13.18
C ILE A 94 -16.08 -7.83 -14.52
N ALA A 95 -15.92 -6.50 -14.52
CA ALA A 95 -15.69 -5.73 -15.74
C ALA A 95 -14.36 -6.10 -16.42
N GLU A 96 -13.34 -6.53 -15.65
CA GLU A 96 -12.01 -6.87 -16.15
C GLU A 96 -11.86 -8.37 -16.52
N VAL A 97 -12.92 -9.17 -16.39
CA VAL A 97 -12.84 -10.62 -16.62
C VAL A 97 -12.43 -10.96 -18.07
N GLY A 98 -12.90 -10.18 -19.05
CA GLY A 98 -12.54 -10.39 -20.46
C GLY A 98 -11.05 -10.16 -20.72
N HIS A 99 -10.47 -9.15 -20.06
CA HIS A 99 -9.04 -8.88 -20.12
C HIS A 99 -8.26 -10.04 -19.49
N PHE A 100 -8.68 -10.49 -18.32
CA PHE A 100 -8.06 -11.63 -17.62
C PHE A 100 -8.06 -12.90 -18.48
N ARG A 101 -9.19 -13.23 -19.11
CA ARG A 101 -9.30 -14.36 -20.03
C ARG A 101 -8.28 -14.26 -21.16
N HIS A 102 -8.23 -13.11 -21.84
CA HIS A 102 -7.31 -12.89 -22.96
C HIS A 102 -5.83 -13.01 -22.55
N LYS A 103 -5.45 -12.42 -21.40
CA LYS A 103 -4.09 -12.56 -20.85
C LYS A 103 -3.75 -14.01 -20.53
N THR A 104 -4.68 -14.75 -19.97
CA THR A 104 -4.49 -16.18 -19.64
C THR A 104 -4.34 -17.03 -20.90
N GLU A 105 -5.20 -16.85 -21.91
CA GLU A 105 -5.10 -17.53 -23.21
C GLU A 105 -3.73 -17.26 -23.84
N SER A 106 -3.33 -15.99 -23.90
CA SER A 106 -2.03 -15.58 -24.44
C SER A 106 -0.85 -16.21 -23.68
N PHE A 107 -0.94 -16.29 -22.35
CA PHE A 107 0.11 -16.90 -21.53
C PHE A 107 0.21 -18.41 -21.76
N VAL A 108 -0.92 -19.11 -21.86
CA VAL A 108 -0.95 -20.55 -22.17
C VAL A 108 -0.40 -20.82 -23.57
N GLU A 109 -0.74 -19.98 -24.55
CA GLU A 109 -0.19 -20.06 -25.90
C GLU A 109 1.32 -19.86 -25.92
N GLN A 110 1.84 -18.87 -25.19
CA GLN A 110 3.28 -18.64 -25.04
C GLN A 110 3.99 -19.85 -24.44
N LEU A 111 3.45 -20.43 -23.37
CA LEU A 111 4.03 -21.63 -22.76
C LEU A 111 4.08 -22.81 -23.75
N ARG A 112 3.03 -23.00 -24.54
CA ARG A 112 2.91 -24.11 -25.50
C ARG A 112 3.69 -23.88 -26.79
N GLY A 113 4.01 -22.62 -27.12
CA GLY A 113 4.85 -22.25 -28.26
C GLY A 113 6.34 -22.52 -28.03
N GLU A 114 6.74 -22.77 -26.78
CA GLU A 114 8.14 -22.92 -26.36
C GLU A 114 8.47 -24.37 -26.00
N LYS A 115 9.73 -24.77 -26.19
CA LYS A 115 10.25 -26.09 -25.80
C LYS A 115 11.29 -25.92 -24.71
N PHE A 116 10.83 -25.66 -23.48
CA PHE A 116 11.72 -25.37 -22.36
C PHE A 116 12.69 -26.51 -22.04
N ASN A 117 12.26 -27.75 -22.19
CA ASN A 117 13.10 -28.95 -22.03
C ASN A 117 13.99 -29.27 -23.27
N GLY A 118 13.91 -28.47 -24.33
CA GLY A 118 14.64 -28.66 -25.59
C GLY A 118 13.98 -29.62 -26.62
N HIS A 119 12.92 -30.33 -26.25
CA HIS A 119 12.35 -31.41 -27.08
C HIS A 119 10.84 -31.25 -27.35
N SER A 120 10.05 -30.90 -26.34
CA SER A 120 8.59 -30.81 -26.42
C SER A 120 8.05 -29.59 -25.66
N PRO A 121 6.88 -29.06 -26.05
CA PRO A 121 6.17 -28.10 -25.22
C PRO A 121 5.77 -28.69 -23.85
N PRO A 122 5.68 -27.87 -22.81
CA PRO A 122 5.25 -28.32 -21.50
C PRO A 122 3.77 -28.72 -21.52
N ARG A 123 3.42 -29.70 -20.67
CA ARG A 123 2.01 -29.94 -20.30
C ARG A 123 1.57 -28.84 -19.34
N VAL A 124 0.47 -28.17 -19.64
CA VAL A 124 -0.01 -27.05 -18.82
C VAL A 124 -1.14 -27.52 -17.92
N VAL A 125 -1.10 -27.14 -16.65
CA VAL A 125 -2.16 -27.37 -15.67
C VAL A 125 -2.64 -26.03 -15.13
N LEU A 126 -3.87 -25.62 -15.46
CA LEU A 126 -4.50 -24.43 -14.89
C LEU A 126 -5.14 -24.78 -13.54
N VAL A 127 -4.84 -24.02 -12.49
CA VAL A 127 -5.39 -24.22 -11.15
C VAL A 127 -6.22 -23.00 -10.79
N THR A 128 -7.52 -23.20 -10.55
CA THR A 128 -8.41 -22.09 -10.16
C THR A 128 -8.10 -21.62 -8.74
N PRO A 129 -8.44 -20.35 -8.40
CA PRO A 129 -8.38 -19.85 -7.02
C PRO A 129 -9.19 -20.71 -6.05
N ILE A 130 -8.88 -20.63 -4.75
CA ILE A 130 -9.78 -21.17 -3.71
C ILE A 130 -10.95 -20.20 -3.45
N ALA A 131 -12.06 -20.71 -2.93
CA ALA A 131 -13.12 -19.87 -2.40
C ALA A 131 -12.66 -19.14 -1.13
N GLN A 132 -13.12 -17.90 -0.97
CA GLN A 132 -12.84 -17.09 0.21
C GLN A 132 -13.71 -17.56 1.39
N GLU A 133 -13.07 -17.83 2.54
CA GLU A 133 -13.73 -18.17 3.79
C GLU A 133 -14.03 -16.91 4.63
N ASN A 134 -15.08 -16.98 5.43
CA ASN A 134 -15.38 -15.92 6.38
C ASN A 134 -14.27 -15.82 7.43
N SER A 135 -13.73 -14.61 7.56
CA SER A 135 -12.53 -14.30 8.34
C SER A 135 -12.52 -12.88 8.88
N SER A 136 -13.46 -12.05 8.45
CA SER A 136 -13.58 -10.64 8.80
C SER A 136 -15.04 -10.23 8.66
N ALA A 137 -15.55 -9.48 9.63
CA ALA A 137 -16.91 -8.94 9.59
C ALA A 137 -17.10 -7.87 8.49
N THR A 138 -16.02 -7.42 7.84
CA THR A 138 -16.02 -6.27 6.92
C THR A 138 -15.77 -6.65 5.46
N VAL A 139 -15.68 -7.95 5.13
CA VAL A 139 -15.64 -8.42 3.75
C VAL A 139 -16.98 -9.04 3.39
N ASP A 140 -17.57 -8.59 2.29
CA ASP A 140 -18.71 -9.26 1.67
C ASP A 140 -18.23 -10.54 0.95
N VAL A 141 -18.14 -11.62 1.71
CA VAL A 141 -17.69 -12.92 1.22
C VAL A 141 -18.58 -13.48 0.10
N PRO A 142 -19.93 -13.41 0.19
CA PRO A 142 -20.80 -13.77 -0.93
C PRO A 142 -20.47 -13.02 -2.23
N ALA A 143 -20.33 -11.69 -2.19
CA ALA A 143 -19.99 -10.91 -3.37
C ALA A 143 -18.61 -11.30 -3.92
N ARG A 144 -17.59 -11.42 -3.05
CA ARG A 144 -16.25 -11.83 -3.44
C ARG A 144 -16.19 -13.23 -4.06
N ASN A 145 -16.92 -14.19 -3.50
CA ASN A 145 -17.03 -15.52 -4.11
C ASN A 145 -17.84 -15.52 -5.41
N GLY A 146 -18.75 -14.56 -5.60
CA GLY A 146 -19.38 -14.29 -6.89
C GLY A 146 -18.36 -13.93 -7.96
N ASP A 147 -17.46 -12.98 -7.68
CA ASP A 147 -16.38 -12.58 -8.58
C ASP A 147 -15.42 -13.76 -8.84
N LEU A 148 -14.91 -14.39 -7.77
CA LEU A 148 -13.97 -15.52 -7.88
C LEU A 148 -14.53 -16.69 -8.71
N LYS A 149 -15.84 -16.94 -8.60
CA LYS A 149 -16.50 -17.96 -9.42
C LYS A 149 -16.37 -17.66 -10.90
N VAL A 150 -16.67 -16.43 -11.32
CA VAL A 150 -16.61 -16.00 -12.72
C VAL A 150 -15.18 -16.11 -13.27
N TYR A 151 -14.18 -15.65 -12.52
CA TYR A 151 -12.77 -15.79 -12.92
C TYR A 151 -12.33 -17.26 -13.00
N SER A 152 -12.82 -18.10 -12.07
CA SER A 152 -12.54 -19.55 -12.08
C SER A 152 -13.17 -20.24 -13.29
N GLU A 153 -14.41 -19.87 -13.65
CA GLU A 153 -15.10 -20.40 -14.83
C GLU A 153 -14.37 -20.05 -16.12
N GLU A 154 -13.84 -18.83 -16.25
CA GLU A 154 -13.02 -18.44 -17.41
C GLU A 154 -11.70 -19.24 -17.48
N LEU A 155 -11.00 -19.47 -16.37
CA LEU A 155 -9.82 -20.35 -16.35
C LEU A 155 -10.14 -21.76 -16.84
N LEU A 156 -11.28 -22.32 -16.41
CA LEU A 156 -11.74 -23.63 -16.85
C LEU A 156 -12.12 -23.64 -18.34
N GLN A 157 -12.65 -22.52 -18.86
CA GLN A 157 -12.91 -22.39 -20.30
C GLN A 157 -11.60 -22.40 -21.11
N VAL A 158 -10.58 -21.67 -20.67
CA VAL A 158 -9.24 -21.68 -21.31
C VAL A 158 -8.64 -23.10 -21.31
N ALA A 159 -8.87 -23.87 -20.25
CA ALA A 159 -8.40 -25.25 -20.16
C ALA A 159 -9.10 -26.25 -21.11
N ASN A 160 -10.20 -25.88 -21.78
CA ASN A 160 -10.87 -26.76 -22.76
C ASN A 160 -10.02 -27.00 -24.03
N GLN A 161 -8.89 -26.32 -24.17
CA GLN A 161 -7.95 -26.54 -25.26
C GLN A 161 -7.28 -27.93 -25.16
N PRO A 162 -7.05 -28.64 -26.28
CA PRO A 162 -6.36 -29.93 -26.26
C PRO A 162 -4.97 -29.83 -25.61
N GLY A 163 -4.70 -30.71 -24.64
CA GLY A 163 -3.40 -30.80 -23.95
C GLY A 163 -3.22 -29.86 -22.76
N VAL A 164 -4.26 -29.13 -22.36
CA VAL A 164 -4.30 -28.33 -21.13
C VAL A 164 -5.17 -29.06 -20.10
N HIS A 165 -4.65 -29.24 -18.88
CA HIS A 165 -5.39 -29.82 -17.77
C HIS A 165 -5.91 -28.71 -16.85
N ALA A 166 -6.94 -29.03 -16.06
CA ALA A 166 -7.49 -28.10 -15.07
C ALA A 166 -7.67 -28.76 -13.70
N VAL A 167 -7.46 -27.96 -12.66
CA VAL A 167 -7.88 -28.25 -11.29
C VAL A 167 -8.85 -27.15 -10.85
N ASP A 168 -10.09 -27.53 -10.55
CA ASP A 168 -11.11 -26.64 -10.02
C ASP A 168 -11.09 -26.65 -8.49
N LEU A 169 -10.23 -25.81 -7.90
CA LEU A 169 -10.17 -25.63 -6.46
C LEU A 169 -11.32 -24.75 -5.95
N PHE A 170 -11.78 -23.77 -6.72
CA PHE A 170 -12.86 -22.87 -6.32
C PHE A 170 -14.11 -23.67 -5.98
N SER A 171 -14.64 -24.47 -6.91
CA SER A 171 -15.87 -25.24 -6.67
C SER A 171 -15.68 -26.25 -5.55
N ALA A 172 -14.51 -26.91 -5.48
CA ALA A 172 -14.20 -27.91 -4.46
C ALA A 172 -14.15 -27.30 -3.04
N THR A 173 -13.58 -26.11 -2.90
CA THR A 173 -13.47 -25.41 -1.61
C THR A 173 -14.78 -24.69 -1.26
N ALA A 174 -15.49 -24.07 -2.21
CA ALA A 174 -16.82 -23.48 -2.01
C ALA A 174 -17.84 -24.50 -1.48
N GLN A 175 -17.83 -25.73 -2.02
CA GLN A 175 -18.70 -26.81 -1.55
C GLN A 175 -18.33 -27.28 -0.13
N ARG A 176 -17.07 -27.15 0.27
CA ARG A 176 -16.64 -27.46 1.64
C ARG A 176 -17.09 -26.39 2.63
N VAL A 177 -16.93 -25.11 2.26
CA VAL A 177 -17.36 -23.97 3.07
C VAL A 177 -18.86 -24.04 3.36
N SER A 178 -19.69 -24.42 2.38
CA SER A 178 -21.14 -24.55 2.56
C SER A 178 -21.59 -25.75 3.42
N ARG A 179 -20.72 -26.73 3.68
CA ARG A 179 -21.03 -27.97 4.42
C ARG A 179 -20.56 -27.97 5.88
N GLN A 180 -20.22 -26.81 6.47
CA GLN A 180 -19.55 -26.69 7.77
C GLN A 180 -18.21 -27.46 7.85
N GLY A 181 -17.51 -27.63 6.73
CA GLY A 181 -16.15 -28.18 6.77
C GLY A 181 -15.22 -27.28 7.59
N GLY A 182 -14.31 -27.87 8.37
CA GLY A 182 -13.32 -27.10 9.14
C GLY A 182 -12.52 -26.13 8.25
N ARG A 183 -12.22 -24.96 8.83
CA ARG A 183 -11.58 -23.80 8.20
C ARG A 183 -10.23 -24.18 7.56
N LEU A 184 -10.00 -23.74 6.32
CA LEU A 184 -8.77 -24.01 5.55
C LEU A 184 -7.78 -22.85 5.60
N THR A 185 -8.25 -21.64 5.91
CA THR A 185 -7.46 -20.40 5.85
C THR A 185 -7.38 -19.71 7.20
N PHE A 186 -6.32 -18.95 7.48
CA PHE A 186 -6.27 -18.16 8.72
C PHE A 186 -6.90 -16.77 8.58
N ASN A 187 -6.99 -16.23 7.36
CA ASN A 187 -7.51 -14.89 7.08
C ASN A 187 -8.54 -14.87 5.93
N GLY A 188 -9.09 -16.01 5.53
CA GLY A 188 -10.11 -16.10 4.49
C GLY A 188 -9.56 -16.51 3.12
N ILE A 189 -8.30 -16.16 2.80
CA ILE A 189 -7.72 -16.42 1.47
C ILE A 189 -6.37 -17.16 1.52
N HIS A 190 -5.62 -17.06 2.61
CA HIS A 190 -4.34 -17.75 2.76
C HIS A 190 -4.52 -19.02 3.57
N LEU A 191 -4.20 -20.15 2.94
CA LEU A 191 -4.31 -21.47 3.55
C LEU A 191 -3.37 -21.61 4.77
N THR A 192 -3.86 -22.34 5.77
CA THR A 192 -3.05 -22.87 6.87
C THR A 192 -2.29 -24.11 6.42
N GLU A 193 -1.48 -24.71 7.29
CA GLU A 193 -0.78 -25.96 6.96
C GLU A 193 -1.79 -27.07 6.65
N SER A 194 -2.84 -27.21 7.46
CA SER A 194 -3.94 -28.15 7.18
C SER A 194 -4.67 -27.81 5.90
N GLY A 195 -4.82 -26.52 5.60
CA GLY A 195 -5.37 -26.04 4.33
C GLY A 195 -4.59 -26.57 3.12
N TYR A 196 -3.26 -26.42 3.14
CA TYR A 196 -2.39 -26.94 2.07
C TYR A 196 -2.40 -28.47 1.98
N GLN A 197 -2.47 -29.19 3.09
CA GLN A 197 -2.63 -30.65 3.08
C GLN A 197 -3.91 -31.07 2.36
N VAL A 198 -5.05 -30.45 2.72
CA VAL A 198 -6.36 -30.75 2.13
C VAL A 198 -6.39 -30.40 0.65
N VAL A 199 -5.95 -29.19 0.28
CA VAL A 199 -5.96 -28.73 -1.11
C VAL A 199 -5.00 -29.56 -1.98
N SER A 200 -3.83 -29.92 -1.49
CA SER A 200 -2.90 -30.81 -2.22
C SER A 200 -3.54 -32.15 -2.56
N ARG A 201 -4.32 -32.73 -1.62
CA ARG A 201 -5.08 -33.96 -1.87
C ARG A 201 -6.22 -33.76 -2.88
N MET A 202 -6.88 -32.60 -2.87
CA MET A 202 -7.89 -32.25 -3.88
C MET A 202 -7.28 -32.16 -5.27
N MET A 203 -6.13 -31.48 -5.41
CA MET A 203 -5.37 -31.41 -6.67
C MET A 203 -5.01 -32.80 -7.17
N ALA A 204 -4.41 -33.64 -6.32
CA ALA A 204 -4.04 -35.01 -6.66
C ALA A 204 -5.22 -35.85 -7.16
N LYS A 205 -6.39 -35.71 -6.51
CA LYS A 205 -7.61 -36.41 -6.92
C LYS A 205 -8.13 -35.94 -8.27
N GLN A 206 -8.19 -34.62 -8.51
CA GLN A 206 -8.73 -34.08 -9.75
C GLN A 206 -7.84 -34.37 -10.97
N LEU A 207 -6.54 -34.53 -10.74
CA LEU A 207 -5.55 -34.89 -11.77
C LEU A 207 -5.48 -36.41 -12.05
N GLY A 208 -6.27 -37.24 -11.37
CA GLY A 208 -6.25 -38.70 -11.54
C GLY A 208 -5.00 -39.37 -10.94
N LEU A 209 -4.24 -38.67 -10.08
CA LEU A 209 -2.96 -39.17 -9.55
C LEU A 209 -3.13 -40.13 -8.36
N LEU A 210 -4.37 -40.27 -7.84
CA LEU A 210 -4.71 -41.20 -6.76
C LEU A 210 -5.19 -42.57 -7.27
N ASP A 211 -5.40 -42.75 -8.57
CA ASP A 211 -5.94 -43.98 -9.12
C ASP A 211 -4.91 -45.13 -9.07
N GLY A 212 -5.42 -46.35 -8.88
CA GLY A 212 -4.61 -47.56 -8.78
C GLY A 212 -3.89 -47.77 -7.43
N LEU A 213 -4.13 -46.91 -6.43
CA LEU A 213 -3.65 -47.13 -5.07
C LEU A 213 -4.46 -48.28 -4.41
N THR A 214 -3.82 -49.43 -4.16
CA THR A 214 -4.46 -50.53 -3.44
C THR A 214 -4.55 -50.23 -1.93
N ALA A 215 -5.58 -50.76 -1.26
CA ALA A 215 -5.81 -50.56 0.18
C ALA A 215 -4.73 -51.22 1.08
N SER A 216 -3.82 -52.04 0.53
CA SER A 216 -2.83 -52.79 1.30
C SER A 216 -1.62 -51.93 1.65
N GLN A 217 -1.77 -51.03 2.63
CA GLN A 217 -0.69 -50.44 3.41
C GLN A 217 -1.31 -49.54 4.52
N ALA A 218 -1.98 -50.15 5.50
CA ALA A 218 -2.67 -49.42 6.58
C ALA A 218 -1.91 -49.33 7.92
N LYS A 219 -0.62 -49.71 8.01
CA LYS A 219 0.24 -49.48 9.20
C LYS A 219 1.67 -49.08 8.81
N GLY A 220 2.07 -47.90 9.26
CA GLY A 220 3.36 -47.24 9.04
C GLY A 220 3.41 -45.99 9.91
N ASP A 221 4.59 -45.46 10.19
CA ASP A 221 4.77 -44.36 11.14
C ASP A 221 4.63 -42.98 10.43
N PRO A 222 3.67 -42.12 10.81
CA PRO A 222 3.56 -40.76 10.28
C PRO A 222 4.80 -39.90 10.52
N SER A 223 5.63 -40.25 11.51
CA SER A 223 6.88 -39.54 11.78
C SER A 223 7.81 -39.58 10.56
N GLU A 224 7.84 -40.68 9.82
CA GLU A 224 8.65 -40.84 8.60
C GLU A 224 8.17 -39.91 7.47
N ALA A 225 6.85 -39.67 7.38
CA ALA A 225 6.28 -38.76 6.39
C ALA A 225 6.62 -37.29 6.70
N ASP A 226 6.58 -36.88 7.98
CA ASP A 226 7.01 -35.54 8.40
C ASP A 226 8.53 -35.36 8.18
N ALA A 227 9.36 -36.35 8.49
CA ALA A 227 10.80 -36.30 8.25
C ALA A 227 11.13 -36.14 6.75
N PHE A 228 10.47 -36.90 5.88
CA PHE A 228 10.64 -36.76 4.43
C PHE A 228 10.14 -35.39 3.92
N ARG A 229 9.00 -34.91 4.44
CA ARG A 229 8.46 -33.60 4.09
C ARG A 229 9.35 -32.45 4.57
N ARG A 230 10.02 -32.59 5.71
CA ARG A 230 11.07 -31.66 6.17
C ARG A 230 12.16 -31.59 5.10
N LEU A 231 12.66 -32.71 4.58
CA LEU A 231 13.68 -32.71 3.52
C LEU A 231 13.22 -31.96 2.26
N VAL A 232 11.96 -32.17 1.84
CA VAL A 232 11.33 -31.44 0.73
C VAL A 232 11.29 -29.92 0.99
N TYR A 233 10.85 -29.52 2.19
CA TYR A 233 10.84 -28.11 2.61
C TYR A 233 12.24 -27.52 2.57
N GLU A 234 13.25 -28.18 3.15
CA GLU A 234 14.59 -27.62 3.25
C GLU A 234 15.18 -27.38 1.86
N LYS A 235 14.92 -28.28 0.90
CA LYS A 235 15.31 -28.09 -0.50
C LYS A 235 14.66 -26.85 -1.10
N ASN A 236 13.37 -26.65 -0.83
CA ASN A 236 12.65 -25.46 -1.28
C ASN A 236 13.17 -24.19 -0.61
N TYR A 237 13.47 -24.21 0.69
CA TYR A 237 14.03 -23.06 1.40
C TYR A 237 15.33 -22.56 0.74
N TRP A 238 16.27 -23.47 0.45
CA TRP A 238 17.53 -23.11 -0.20
C TRP A 238 17.33 -22.61 -1.63
N HIS A 239 16.40 -23.19 -2.39
CA HIS A 239 16.00 -22.66 -3.69
C HIS A 239 15.40 -21.25 -3.58
N GLN A 240 14.58 -20.99 -2.56
CA GLN A 240 13.93 -19.70 -2.38
C GLN A 240 14.87 -18.59 -1.92
N LEU A 241 15.98 -18.91 -1.25
CA LEU A 241 17.08 -17.94 -1.04
C LEU A 241 17.82 -17.56 -2.33
N TRP A 242 17.60 -18.30 -3.43
CA TRP A 242 18.02 -17.90 -4.77
C TRP A 242 16.87 -17.16 -5.50
N TRP A 243 15.67 -17.72 -5.54
CA TRP A 243 14.54 -17.11 -6.26
C TRP A 243 14.13 -15.73 -5.69
N HIS A 244 13.99 -15.65 -4.36
CA HIS A 244 13.78 -14.42 -3.59
C HIS A 244 15.09 -13.98 -2.89
N ALA A 245 16.16 -13.87 -3.67
CA ALA A 245 17.48 -13.63 -3.09
C ALA A 245 17.58 -12.33 -2.28
N PRO A 246 18.01 -12.40 -1.01
CA PRO A 246 18.47 -11.24 -0.28
C PRO A 246 19.58 -10.53 -1.08
N ASN A 247 19.56 -9.20 -1.13
CA ASN A 247 20.49 -8.42 -1.96
C ASN A 247 20.38 -8.72 -3.47
N ALA A 248 19.20 -9.06 -4.00
CA ALA A 248 19.02 -9.28 -5.44
C ALA A 248 19.50 -8.11 -6.33
N SER A 249 19.54 -6.88 -5.82
CA SER A 249 20.11 -5.72 -6.53
C SER A 249 21.62 -5.86 -6.82
N TYR A 250 22.35 -6.64 -6.02
CA TYR A 250 23.76 -7.00 -6.20
C TYR A 250 23.97 -8.27 -7.01
N ILE A 251 22.90 -9.03 -7.30
CA ILE A 251 22.96 -10.25 -8.10
C ILE A 251 22.50 -9.94 -9.54
N HIS A 252 21.33 -9.32 -9.66
CA HIS A 252 20.64 -9.06 -10.93
C HIS A 252 20.60 -7.57 -11.29
N GLY A 253 20.55 -6.69 -10.28
CA GLY A 253 20.26 -5.26 -10.47
C GLY A 253 21.46 -4.35 -10.69
N ARG A 254 21.24 -3.05 -10.49
CA ARG A 254 22.23 -1.97 -10.76
C ARG A 254 23.51 -2.04 -9.92
N ARG A 255 23.53 -2.86 -8.87
CA ARG A 255 24.67 -2.99 -7.95
C ARG A 255 25.51 -4.24 -8.21
N ASN A 256 25.21 -5.00 -9.27
CA ASN A 256 25.89 -6.27 -9.57
C ASN A 256 27.36 -6.14 -10.01
N GLN A 257 27.84 -4.93 -10.28
CA GLN A 257 29.24 -4.63 -10.60
C GLN A 257 29.98 -3.88 -9.47
N THR A 258 29.33 -3.68 -8.31
CA THR A 258 29.95 -3.00 -7.16
C THR A 258 30.83 -3.95 -6.36
N PRO A 259 31.80 -3.46 -5.56
CA PRO A 259 32.55 -4.35 -4.66
C PRO A 259 31.66 -5.17 -3.71
N GLY A 260 30.48 -4.66 -3.35
CA GLY A 260 29.47 -5.37 -2.57
C GLY A 260 28.87 -6.62 -3.23
N SER A 261 29.02 -6.81 -4.55
CA SER A 261 28.58 -8.03 -5.25
C SER A 261 29.65 -9.12 -5.33
N LYS A 262 30.88 -8.84 -4.87
CA LYS A 262 31.99 -9.81 -4.87
C LYS A 262 31.54 -11.11 -4.18
N HIS A 263 31.92 -12.24 -4.76
CA HIS A 263 31.60 -13.62 -4.33
C HIS A 263 30.14 -14.08 -4.52
N LEU A 264 29.15 -13.19 -4.67
CA LEU A 264 27.74 -13.60 -4.81
C LEU A 264 27.49 -14.48 -6.04
N GLY A 265 28.24 -14.26 -7.12
CA GLY A 265 28.16 -15.10 -8.32
C GLY A 265 28.64 -16.55 -8.10
N SER A 266 29.70 -16.76 -7.32
CA SER A 266 30.16 -18.11 -6.95
C SER A 266 29.24 -18.75 -5.92
N GLU A 267 28.76 -17.98 -4.95
CA GLU A 267 27.80 -18.45 -3.94
C GLU A 267 26.49 -18.91 -4.59
N ARG A 268 26.03 -18.23 -5.65
CA ARG A 268 24.86 -18.68 -6.42
C ARG A 268 25.08 -20.05 -7.06
N LYS A 269 26.28 -20.35 -7.55
CA LYS A 269 26.62 -21.69 -8.07
C LYS A 269 26.62 -22.74 -6.95
N GLN A 270 27.13 -22.39 -5.77
CA GLN A 270 27.13 -23.26 -4.60
C GLN A 270 25.70 -23.57 -4.13
N SER A 271 24.83 -22.55 -4.05
CA SER A 271 23.41 -22.74 -3.70
C SER A 271 22.70 -23.65 -4.69
N ARG A 272 23.01 -23.53 -6.00
CA ARG A 272 22.48 -24.46 -7.01
C ARG A 272 22.94 -25.89 -6.78
N GLN A 273 24.24 -26.09 -6.53
CA GLN A 273 24.78 -27.42 -6.23
C GLN A 273 24.12 -28.01 -4.98
N LEU A 274 23.94 -27.22 -3.92
CA LEU A 274 23.24 -27.65 -2.72
C LEU A 274 21.81 -28.14 -3.01
N VAL A 275 21.04 -27.39 -3.81
CA VAL A 275 19.68 -27.79 -4.20
C VAL A 275 19.72 -29.11 -4.98
N GLU A 276 20.63 -29.27 -5.94
CA GLU A 276 20.78 -30.51 -6.72
C GLU A 276 21.20 -31.71 -5.84
N ASP A 277 22.04 -31.48 -4.83
CA ASP A 277 22.46 -32.52 -3.87
C ASP A 277 21.27 -32.98 -3.03
N MET A 278 20.44 -32.03 -2.59
CA MET A 278 19.23 -32.32 -1.83
C MET A 278 18.16 -33.02 -2.67
N GLU A 279 18.05 -32.71 -3.97
CA GLU A 279 17.19 -33.46 -4.88
C GLU A 279 17.62 -34.91 -5.01
N ARG A 280 18.94 -35.17 -5.16
CA ARG A 280 19.47 -36.55 -5.16
C ARG A 280 19.16 -37.26 -3.85
N GLN A 281 19.34 -36.59 -2.72
CA GLN A 281 18.96 -37.13 -1.41
C GLN A 281 17.46 -37.45 -1.36
N ILE A 282 16.59 -36.59 -1.86
CA ILE A 282 15.14 -36.85 -1.93
C ILE A 282 14.86 -38.10 -2.76
N TRP A 283 15.55 -38.31 -3.89
CA TRP A 283 15.37 -39.51 -4.73
C TRP A 283 15.86 -40.79 -4.05
N GLU A 284 16.96 -40.73 -3.32
CA GLU A 284 17.57 -41.88 -2.64
C GLU A 284 16.89 -42.24 -1.31
N THR A 285 16.26 -41.26 -0.66
CA THR A 285 15.57 -41.47 0.62
C THR A 285 14.34 -42.36 0.43
N GLN A 286 14.11 -43.31 1.34
CA GLN A 286 12.91 -44.13 1.34
C GLN A 286 11.65 -43.25 1.41
N LYS A 287 10.73 -43.44 0.47
CA LYS A 287 9.51 -42.61 0.39
C LYS A 287 8.47 -43.07 1.40
N PRO A 288 7.74 -42.14 2.05
CA PRO A 288 6.62 -42.51 2.89
C PRO A 288 5.47 -43.05 2.03
N ARG A 289 4.55 -43.77 2.67
CA ARG A 289 3.35 -44.27 1.99
C ARG A 289 2.42 -43.10 1.72
N VAL A 290 1.80 -43.06 0.55
CA VAL A 290 0.89 -41.96 0.15
C VAL A 290 -0.21 -41.70 1.19
N ALA A 291 -0.72 -42.75 1.84
CA ALA A 291 -1.75 -42.62 2.87
C ALA A 291 -1.28 -41.86 4.12
N ASP A 292 0.00 -41.99 4.51
CA ASP A 292 0.53 -41.37 5.74
C ASP A 292 0.69 -39.85 5.62
N ILE A 293 0.94 -39.35 4.40
CA ILE A 293 1.04 -37.91 4.08
C ILE A 293 -0.25 -37.16 4.48
N TRP A 294 -1.39 -37.84 4.36
CA TRP A 294 -2.72 -37.28 4.62
C TRP A 294 -3.29 -37.66 5.99
N ARG A 295 -2.56 -38.48 6.77
CA ARG A 295 -3.10 -39.12 7.98
C ARG A 295 -3.07 -38.21 9.20
N LYS A 296 -1.94 -37.55 9.43
CA LYS A 296 -1.75 -36.64 10.57
C LYS A 296 -2.24 -35.26 10.17
N ILE A 297 -3.22 -34.73 10.90
CA ILE A 297 -3.65 -33.34 10.75
C ILE A 297 -2.59 -32.47 11.44
N PRO A 298 -1.97 -31.52 10.74
CA PRO A 298 -0.97 -30.65 11.33
C PRO A 298 -1.58 -29.71 12.38
N VAL A 299 -0.79 -29.35 13.39
CA VAL A 299 -1.18 -28.34 14.38
C VAL A 299 -0.81 -26.98 13.81
N ASP A 300 -1.82 -26.16 13.55
CA ASP A 300 -1.63 -24.84 12.97
C ASP A 300 -0.64 -24.01 13.78
N GLY A 301 0.39 -23.54 13.07
CA GLY A 301 1.47 -22.73 13.62
C GLY A 301 2.50 -23.48 14.46
N LYS A 302 2.50 -24.82 14.45
CA LYS A 302 3.66 -25.63 14.85
C LYS A 302 4.25 -26.35 13.64
N PRO A 303 4.78 -25.61 12.64
CA PRO A 303 5.23 -26.24 11.41
C PRO A 303 6.46 -27.10 11.64
N ILE A 304 6.59 -28.18 10.88
CA ILE A 304 7.71 -29.13 11.02
C ILE A 304 9.07 -28.53 10.60
N TRP A 305 9.11 -27.37 9.94
CA TRP A 305 10.32 -26.71 9.43
C TRP A 305 10.86 -25.56 10.28
N PHE A 306 10.23 -25.26 11.41
CA PHE A 306 10.57 -24.08 12.20
C PHE A 306 11.97 -24.15 12.85
N PRO A 307 12.73 -23.03 12.97
CA PRO A 307 12.61 -21.73 12.28
C PRO A 307 13.25 -21.69 10.90
N THR A 308 14.48 -22.20 10.76
CA THR A 308 15.18 -22.38 9.49
C THR A 308 15.84 -23.77 9.42
N PRO A 309 16.22 -24.25 8.22
CA PRO A 309 16.93 -25.52 8.06
C PRO A 309 18.30 -25.56 8.76
N ALA A 310 18.68 -26.74 9.24
CA ALA A 310 20.03 -26.99 9.75
C ALA A 310 21.09 -26.85 8.64
N SER A 311 22.34 -26.66 9.06
CA SER A 311 23.48 -26.54 8.13
C SER A 311 23.70 -27.84 7.34
N ARG A 312 24.11 -27.71 6.07
CA ARG A 312 24.32 -28.80 5.11
C ARG A 312 25.63 -28.62 4.35
N SER A 313 26.31 -29.74 4.09
CA SER A 313 27.49 -29.78 3.22
C SER A 313 27.09 -29.65 1.75
N ILE A 314 27.93 -29.01 0.96
CA ILE A 314 27.78 -28.90 -0.50
C ILE A 314 28.84 -29.82 -1.13
N SER A 315 28.45 -30.68 -2.08
CA SER A 315 29.38 -31.60 -2.74
C SER A 315 30.28 -30.90 -3.77
N GLY A 316 31.47 -31.47 -4.01
CA GLY A 316 32.48 -30.98 -4.97
C GLY A 316 33.60 -30.12 -4.37
N ASP A 317 34.54 -29.65 -5.21
CA ASP A 317 35.62 -28.72 -4.83
C ASP A 317 35.06 -27.30 -4.61
N VAL A 318 34.26 -27.15 -3.56
CA VAL A 318 33.78 -25.85 -3.10
C VAL A 318 34.80 -25.31 -2.10
N PRO A 319 35.56 -24.24 -2.42
CA PRO A 319 36.59 -23.73 -1.53
C PRO A 319 36.00 -23.39 -0.15
N GLU A 320 36.64 -23.90 0.90
CA GLU A 320 36.19 -23.87 2.30
C GLU A 320 36.24 -22.48 2.96
N SER A 321 36.46 -21.40 2.21
CA SER A 321 36.52 -20.04 2.76
C SER A 321 35.11 -19.49 3.03
N LEU A 322 34.34 -20.19 3.86
CA LEU A 322 32.97 -19.86 4.23
C LEU A 322 32.90 -18.66 5.20
N TRP A 323 34.04 -18.12 5.65
CA TRP A 323 34.10 -17.11 6.71
C TRP A 323 35.23 -16.11 6.44
N ALA A 324 34.85 -14.85 6.22
CA ALA A 324 35.76 -13.72 6.07
C ALA A 324 36.91 -13.95 5.06
N VAL A 325 36.76 -13.49 3.83
CA VAL A 325 37.80 -13.66 2.80
C VAL A 325 38.96 -12.71 3.12
N LYS A 326 40.08 -13.25 3.63
CA LYS A 326 41.25 -12.46 4.07
C LYS A 326 41.82 -11.55 2.99
N GLU A 327 41.66 -11.93 1.72
CA GLU A 327 42.07 -11.12 0.57
C GLU A 327 41.20 -9.86 0.38
N ASP A 328 40.00 -9.82 0.96
CA ASP A 328 39.11 -8.66 0.88
C ASP A 328 39.53 -7.54 1.84
N GLY A 329 40.33 -7.84 2.87
CA GLY A 329 40.85 -6.84 3.81
C GLY A 329 41.19 -7.41 5.19
N LYS A 330 41.30 -6.54 6.19
CA LYS A 330 41.64 -6.92 7.58
C LYS A 330 40.46 -6.66 8.52
N PRO A 331 40.27 -7.48 9.56
CA PRO A 331 39.29 -7.20 10.60
C PRO A 331 39.67 -5.96 11.41
N GLY A 332 38.67 -5.28 11.96
CA GLY A 332 38.84 -4.17 12.89
C GLY A 332 39.42 -4.65 14.22
N ARG A 333 40.04 -3.73 14.98
CA ARG A 333 40.56 -4.03 16.32
C ARG A 333 39.47 -3.79 17.36
N ALA A 334 38.68 -4.82 17.63
CA ALA A 334 37.68 -4.82 18.70
C ALA A 334 38.29 -4.45 20.06
N LYS A 335 37.54 -3.70 20.86
CA LYS A 335 37.81 -3.27 22.23
C LYS A 335 36.95 -4.07 23.19
N SER A 336 37.36 -4.17 24.46
CA SER A 336 36.46 -4.68 25.50
C SER A 336 35.38 -3.66 25.81
N PRO A 337 34.23 -4.07 26.38
CA PRO A 337 33.19 -3.12 26.81
C PRO A 337 33.73 -2.03 27.75
N GLU A 338 34.63 -2.36 28.68
CA GLU A 338 35.21 -1.38 29.62
C GLU A 338 36.09 -0.36 28.90
N THR A 339 36.83 -0.80 27.89
CA THR A 339 37.68 0.08 27.09
C THR A 339 36.83 1.03 26.25
N GLU A 340 35.74 0.53 25.65
CA GLU A 340 34.83 1.38 24.88
C GLU A 340 34.08 2.37 25.78
N LEU A 341 33.60 1.93 26.95
CA LEU A 341 32.96 2.80 27.94
C LEU A 341 33.86 3.99 28.32
N ALA A 342 35.16 3.75 28.51
CA ALA A 342 36.13 4.81 28.81
C ALA A 342 36.34 5.81 27.64
N MET A 343 35.91 5.45 26.42
CA MET A 343 35.94 6.31 25.23
C MET A 343 34.62 7.08 25.03
N MET A 344 33.62 6.86 25.88
CA MET A 344 32.33 7.56 25.82
C MET A 344 32.36 8.89 26.57
N LYS A 345 31.67 9.88 26.00
CA LYS A 345 31.46 11.22 26.56
C LYS A 345 29.98 11.52 26.56
N VAL A 346 29.44 11.87 27.72
CA VAL A 346 28.03 12.23 27.89
C VAL A 346 27.87 13.70 28.25
N ALA A 347 26.69 14.25 28.00
CA ALA A 347 26.35 15.61 28.41
C ALA A 347 26.45 15.78 29.94
N SER A 348 26.66 17.03 30.41
CA SER A 348 26.74 17.34 31.84
C SER A 348 25.47 16.93 32.59
N GLY A 349 25.62 16.29 33.76
CA GLY A 349 24.53 15.77 34.58
C GLY A 349 24.05 14.35 34.22
N TYR A 350 24.63 13.74 33.19
CA TYR A 350 24.30 12.39 32.74
C TYR A 350 25.45 11.41 32.98
N GLN A 351 25.11 10.14 33.00
CA GLN A 351 26.03 9.02 33.09
C GLN A 351 25.62 7.92 32.11
N VAL A 352 26.61 7.11 31.70
CA VAL A 352 26.41 5.92 30.87
C VAL A 352 26.99 4.70 31.57
N ASN A 353 26.27 3.59 31.52
CA ASN A 353 26.76 2.29 31.99
C ASN A 353 26.49 1.21 30.94
N LEU A 354 27.25 0.12 31.00
CA LEU A 354 26.97 -1.08 30.22
C LEU A 354 25.75 -1.77 30.83
N PHE A 355 24.72 -2.00 30.04
CA PHE A 355 23.56 -2.79 30.45
C PHE A 355 23.76 -4.28 30.17
N ALA A 356 24.22 -4.60 28.95
CA ALA A 356 24.50 -5.97 28.52
C ALA A 356 25.51 -5.99 27.37
N SER A 357 26.31 -7.05 27.25
CA SER A 357 27.29 -7.22 26.17
C SER A 357 27.40 -8.65 25.68
N GLU A 358 28.14 -8.83 24.59
CA GLU A 358 28.51 -10.13 24.04
C GLU A 358 29.30 -11.05 25.01
N VAL A 359 29.83 -10.49 26.10
CA VAL A 359 30.65 -11.24 27.08
C VAL A 359 29.78 -12.15 27.93
N ASP A 360 28.65 -11.61 28.40
CA ASP A 360 27.79 -12.26 29.39
C ASP A 360 26.47 -12.77 28.77
N PHE A 361 26.10 -12.25 27.59
CA PHE A 361 24.82 -12.51 26.96
C PHE A 361 24.96 -12.84 25.47
N PRO A 362 24.00 -13.57 24.87
CA PRO A 362 23.99 -13.90 23.45
C PRO A 362 23.58 -12.69 22.59
N ILE A 363 24.37 -11.62 22.65
CA ILE A 363 24.18 -10.37 21.92
C ILE A 363 25.22 -10.29 20.82
N ALA A 364 24.75 -10.24 19.58
CA ALA A 364 25.59 -10.06 18.41
C ALA A 364 24.83 -9.22 17.38
N ASN A 365 25.41 -8.09 16.98
CA ASN A 365 24.82 -7.16 16.04
C ASN A 365 23.36 -6.80 16.39
N PRO A 366 23.09 -6.24 17.60
CA PRO A 366 21.74 -5.85 18.00
C PRO A 366 21.23 -4.75 17.06
N MET A 367 20.10 -5.02 16.40
CA MET A 367 19.51 -4.16 15.36
C MET A 367 18.23 -3.45 15.82
N ALA A 368 17.53 -4.02 16.81
CA ALA A 368 16.26 -3.49 17.30
C ALA A 368 16.10 -3.70 18.81
N LEU A 369 15.48 -2.72 19.48
CA LEU A 369 15.17 -2.72 20.91
C LEU A 369 13.70 -2.39 21.15
N GLN A 370 13.04 -3.14 22.02
CA GLN A 370 11.72 -2.79 22.58
C GLN A 370 11.58 -3.29 24.01
N PHE A 371 10.93 -2.49 24.86
CA PHE A 371 10.49 -2.96 26.18
C PHE A 371 9.09 -3.57 26.08
N ASP A 372 8.85 -4.66 26.80
CA ASP A 372 7.51 -5.19 27.00
C ASP A 372 6.78 -4.52 28.19
N SER A 373 5.48 -4.80 28.32
CA SER A 373 4.67 -4.24 29.40
C SER A 373 5.03 -4.75 30.80
N SER A 374 5.92 -5.75 30.91
CA SER A 374 6.48 -6.25 32.16
C SER A 374 7.83 -5.59 32.50
N GLY A 375 8.33 -4.70 31.64
CA GLY A 375 9.55 -3.93 31.84
C GLY A 375 10.83 -4.64 31.38
N ARG A 376 10.72 -5.75 30.64
CA ARG A 376 11.88 -6.50 30.14
C ARG A 376 12.34 -5.93 28.81
N LEU A 377 13.65 -5.89 28.57
CA LEU A 377 14.22 -5.42 27.31
C LEU A 377 14.32 -6.57 26.31
N TRP A 378 13.67 -6.45 25.17
CA TRP A 378 13.78 -7.39 24.06
C TRP A 378 14.77 -6.84 23.02
N VAL A 379 15.68 -7.70 22.56
CA VAL A 379 16.78 -7.37 21.64
C VAL A 379 16.68 -8.28 20.42
N GLY A 380 16.64 -7.69 19.23
CA GLY A 380 16.76 -8.41 17.97
C GLY A 380 18.21 -8.40 17.50
N ASN A 381 18.85 -9.56 17.46
CA ASN A 381 20.22 -9.78 17.01
C ASN A 381 20.25 -10.22 15.54
N THR A 382 21.24 -9.76 14.78
CA THR A 382 21.41 -10.18 13.36
C THR A 382 22.85 -10.49 12.94
N PRO A 383 23.50 -11.52 13.52
CA PRO A 383 24.81 -11.99 13.06
C PRO A 383 24.82 -12.51 11.61
N THR A 384 23.66 -12.85 11.03
CA THR A 384 23.54 -13.23 9.61
C THR A 384 23.77 -12.05 8.65
N TRP A 385 23.66 -10.82 9.16
CA TRP A 385 23.89 -9.61 8.37
C TRP A 385 25.26 -9.61 7.68
N PRO A 386 25.39 -9.13 6.43
CA PRO A 386 24.33 -8.61 5.54
C PRO A 386 23.77 -9.65 4.54
N HIS A 387 24.23 -10.90 4.59
CA HIS A 387 23.85 -11.92 3.60
C HIS A 387 24.06 -13.35 4.16
N PRO A 388 23.05 -14.25 4.07
CA PRO A 388 23.22 -15.63 4.50
C PRO A 388 24.29 -16.36 3.67
N LEU A 389 24.86 -17.42 4.24
CA LEU A 389 25.87 -18.25 3.57
C LEU A 389 25.19 -19.49 2.97
N PRO A 390 25.53 -19.90 1.74
CA PRO A 390 25.03 -21.15 1.16
C PRO A 390 25.30 -22.34 2.10
N GLY A 391 24.25 -23.12 2.39
CA GLY A 391 24.34 -24.32 3.22
C GLY A 391 24.54 -24.08 4.72
N LYS A 392 24.68 -22.84 5.19
CA LYS A 392 24.83 -22.56 6.63
C LYS A 392 23.54 -22.03 7.22
N GLN A 393 23.09 -22.65 8.30
CA GLN A 393 21.92 -22.19 9.06
C GLN A 393 22.14 -20.74 9.54
N PRO A 394 21.20 -19.83 9.25
CA PRO A 394 21.18 -18.48 9.81
C PRO A 394 21.06 -18.51 11.35
N ASP A 395 21.55 -17.46 12.01
CA ASP A 395 21.71 -17.47 13.48
C ASP A 395 21.16 -16.19 14.15
N ASP A 396 20.21 -15.52 13.49
CA ASP A 396 19.56 -14.33 14.07
C ASP A 396 18.60 -14.74 15.19
N SER A 397 18.40 -13.85 16.16
CA SER A 397 17.64 -14.20 17.37
C SER A 397 16.89 -13.02 17.99
N ILE A 398 15.90 -13.35 18.81
CA ILE A 398 15.23 -12.46 19.75
C ILE A 398 15.60 -12.91 21.16
N VAL A 399 16.24 -12.02 21.92
CA VAL A 399 16.69 -12.26 23.30
C VAL A 399 15.97 -11.29 24.23
N ILE A 400 15.49 -11.80 25.36
CA ILE A 400 14.89 -11.03 26.44
C ILE A 400 15.94 -10.85 27.52
N LEU A 401 16.15 -9.62 27.97
CA LEU A 401 17.08 -9.23 29.03
C LEU A 401 16.28 -8.65 30.21
N GLU A 402 16.65 -9.06 31.42
CA GLU A 402 16.02 -8.65 32.66
C GLU A 402 17.07 -8.11 33.64
N ASP A 403 16.79 -6.97 34.24
CA ASP A 403 17.47 -6.37 35.40
C ASP A 403 16.58 -6.68 36.61
N GLN A 404 17.03 -7.60 37.46
CA GLN A 404 16.21 -8.18 38.52
C GLN A 404 16.36 -7.44 39.84
N ASP A 405 17.50 -6.77 40.06
CA ASP A 405 17.77 -6.01 41.28
C ASP A 405 17.63 -4.49 41.12
N GLY A 406 17.46 -4.02 39.88
CA GLY A 406 17.21 -2.63 39.52
C GLY A 406 18.47 -1.76 39.54
N ASP A 407 19.66 -2.34 39.44
CA ASP A 407 20.93 -1.62 39.45
C ASP A 407 21.28 -0.97 38.08
N GLY A 408 20.49 -1.27 37.04
CA GLY A 408 20.70 -0.78 35.69
C GLY A 408 21.63 -1.66 34.85
N VAL A 409 21.87 -2.91 35.25
CA VAL A 409 22.61 -3.96 34.54
C VAL A 409 21.70 -5.19 34.36
N ALA A 410 21.83 -5.90 33.24
CA ALA A 410 21.08 -7.14 33.05
C ALA A 410 21.70 -8.28 33.88
N ASP A 411 20.84 -9.08 34.54
CA ASP A 411 21.24 -10.26 35.33
C ASP A 411 20.86 -11.57 34.64
N ARG A 412 19.80 -11.53 33.83
CA ARG A 412 19.19 -12.73 33.23
C ARG A 412 18.86 -12.49 31.77
N HIS A 413 19.03 -13.56 30.98
CA HIS A 413 18.51 -13.60 29.62
C HIS A 413 17.60 -14.81 29.39
N THR A 414 16.78 -14.71 28.35
CA THR A 414 16.02 -15.81 27.76
C THR A 414 16.05 -15.65 26.24
N VAL A 415 16.43 -16.70 25.51
CA VAL A 415 16.33 -16.71 24.05
C VAL A 415 14.88 -17.04 23.71
N PHE A 416 14.13 -16.05 23.24
CA PHE A 416 12.73 -16.25 22.86
C PHE A 416 12.62 -17.06 21.57
N LEU A 417 13.48 -16.75 20.60
CA LEU A 417 13.54 -17.45 19.32
C LEU A 417 14.88 -17.21 18.64
N ASP A 418 15.50 -18.24 18.10
CA ASP A 418 16.77 -18.20 17.38
C ASP A 418 16.68 -18.79 15.97
N HIS A 419 17.84 -18.94 15.33
CA HIS A 419 18.02 -19.42 13.97
C HIS A 419 17.11 -18.73 12.94
N LEU A 420 16.92 -17.43 13.11
CA LEU A 420 16.21 -16.58 12.18
C LEU A 420 17.15 -16.15 11.05
N ASN A 421 16.57 -15.83 9.90
CA ASN A 421 17.27 -15.34 8.72
C ASN A 421 17.03 -13.85 8.53
N LEU A 422 18.11 -13.05 8.58
CA LEU A 422 18.15 -11.61 8.32
C LEU A 422 17.00 -10.84 9.03
N LEU A 423 17.00 -10.88 10.36
CA LEU A 423 16.09 -10.14 11.21
C LEU A 423 16.47 -8.65 11.25
N HIS A 424 15.61 -7.79 10.69
CA HIS A 424 15.86 -6.35 10.65
C HIS A 424 15.11 -5.56 11.72
N GLY A 425 14.12 -6.18 12.36
CA GLY A 425 13.32 -5.56 13.40
C GLY A 425 12.15 -6.43 13.83
N PHE A 426 11.52 -6.07 14.94
CA PHE A 426 10.36 -6.76 15.46
C PHE A 426 9.40 -5.79 16.16
N GLY A 427 8.19 -6.24 16.49
CA GLY A 427 7.27 -5.53 17.38
C GLY A 427 6.21 -6.44 18.00
N PHE A 428 5.65 -6.07 19.15
CA PHE A 428 4.66 -6.91 19.84
C PHE A 428 3.26 -6.82 19.25
N GLY A 429 2.57 -7.95 19.08
CA GLY A 429 1.19 -7.98 18.60
C GLY A 429 0.63 -9.40 18.57
N GLU A 430 -0.70 -9.52 18.54
CA GLU A 430 -1.36 -10.83 18.44
C GLU A 430 -0.92 -11.83 19.52
N GLY A 431 -0.63 -11.37 20.75
CA GLY A 431 -0.16 -12.24 21.84
C GLY A 431 1.27 -12.79 21.66
N GLY A 432 2.07 -12.19 20.77
CA GLY A 432 3.46 -12.60 20.53
C GLY A 432 4.29 -11.49 19.88
N VAL A 433 5.24 -11.90 19.04
CA VAL A 433 6.21 -11.02 18.36
C VAL A 433 6.06 -11.13 16.85
N LEU A 434 5.93 -9.97 16.20
CA LEU A 434 5.98 -9.82 14.75
C LEU A 434 7.43 -9.57 14.33
N LEU A 435 7.97 -10.37 13.41
CA LEU A 435 9.37 -10.38 12.99
C LEU A 435 9.49 -9.96 11.52
N ALA A 436 10.37 -9.01 11.22
CA ALA A 436 10.72 -8.66 9.86
C ALA A 436 11.80 -9.58 9.28
N GLN A 437 11.36 -10.51 8.44
CA GLN A 437 12.24 -11.44 7.72
C GLN A 437 11.84 -11.49 6.25
N ALA A 438 12.21 -10.45 5.49
CA ALA A 438 11.85 -10.31 4.08
C ALA A 438 12.12 -11.62 3.30
N PRO A 439 11.17 -12.10 2.47
CA PRO A 439 9.94 -11.43 2.02
C PRO A 439 8.72 -11.57 2.98
N ASN A 440 8.93 -12.04 4.20
CA ASN A 440 7.89 -12.40 5.17
C ASN A 440 7.78 -11.42 6.35
N LEU A 441 6.54 -11.20 6.79
CA LEU A 441 6.25 -10.79 8.17
C LEU A 441 5.75 -12.02 8.93
N VAL A 442 6.51 -12.44 9.94
CA VAL A 442 6.26 -13.66 10.72
C VAL A 442 5.71 -13.29 12.09
N LEU A 443 4.70 -14.01 12.59
CA LEU A 443 4.25 -13.95 13.98
C LEU A 443 4.81 -15.16 14.72
N ALA A 444 5.45 -14.92 15.86
CA ALA A 444 5.96 -15.92 16.79
C ALA A 444 5.28 -15.77 18.15
N ARG A 445 4.85 -16.87 18.75
CA ARG A 445 4.17 -16.92 20.05
C ARG A 445 4.80 -17.96 20.95
N ASP A 446 4.72 -17.68 22.23
CA ASP A 446 4.94 -18.61 23.33
C ASP A 446 3.55 -19.04 23.81
N THR A 447 3.19 -20.30 23.59
CA THR A 447 1.85 -20.83 23.88
C THR A 447 1.76 -21.62 25.18
N ASP A 448 2.89 -21.92 25.82
CA ASP A 448 2.95 -22.59 27.13
C ASP A 448 3.50 -21.69 28.26
N ASN A 449 3.93 -20.46 27.93
CA ASN A 449 4.45 -19.42 28.80
C ASN A 449 5.81 -19.74 29.43
N ASP A 450 6.66 -20.51 28.76
CA ASP A 450 8.02 -20.82 29.24
C ASP A 450 9.06 -19.72 28.88
N GLY A 451 8.65 -18.70 28.13
CA GLY A 451 9.49 -17.60 27.65
C GLY A 451 10.12 -17.86 26.28
N GLN A 452 9.85 -19.00 25.64
CA GLN A 452 10.34 -19.39 24.33
C GLN A 452 9.19 -19.58 23.34
N SER A 453 9.46 -19.29 22.07
CA SER A 453 8.44 -19.43 21.03
C SER A 453 8.32 -20.89 20.59
N ASP A 454 7.14 -21.46 20.75
CA ASP A 454 6.78 -22.80 20.30
C ASP A 454 5.75 -22.78 19.15
N TRP A 455 5.45 -21.59 18.62
CA TRP A 455 4.43 -21.36 17.59
C TRP A 455 4.81 -20.23 16.63
N VAL A 456 4.65 -20.46 15.31
CA VAL A 456 4.85 -19.45 14.26
C VAL A 456 3.90 -19.48 13.08
N ARG A 457 3.74 -18.32 12.43
CA ARG A 457 3.00 -18.18 11.17
C ARG A 457 3.50 -17.01 10.32
N VAL A 458 3.62 -17.22 9.01
CA VAL A 458 3.76 -16.12 8.03
C VAL A 458 2.41 -15.42 7.86
N LEU A 459 2.29 -14.18 8.34
CA LEU A 459 1.06 -13.36 8.27
C LEU A 459 0.93 -12.60 6.96
N LEU A 460 2.01 -11.95 6.52
CA LEU A 460 2.10 -11.22 5.25
C LEU A 460 3.32 -11.72 4.48
N HIS A 461 3.19 -11.79 3.17
CA HIS A 461 4.22 -12.33 2.28
C HIS A 461 4.29 -11.49 1.00
N GLY A 462 5.51 -11.21 0.53
CA GLY A 462 5.76 -10.41 -0.68
C GLY A 462 6.42 -9.05 -0.44
N PHE A 463 7.03 -8.83 0.72
CA PHE A 463 7.97 -7.71 0.87
C PHE A 463 9.19 -7.94 -0.02
N GLY A 464 9.69 -6.90 -0.68
CA GLY A 464 10.92 -7.01 -1.43
C GLY A 464 12.13 -7.42 -0.56
N ALA A 465 13.08 -8.14 -1.15
CA ALA A 465 14.34 -8.63 -0.56
C ALA A 465 15.58 -8.14 -1.32
N GLU A 466 15.42 -7.17 -2.22
CA GLU A 466 16.44 -6.71 -3.19
C GLU A 466 17.70 -6.13 -2.56
N ASP A 467 17.65 -5.73 -1.30
CA ASP A 467 18.73 -5.13 -0.54
C ASP A 467 18.54 -5.53 0.94
N ALA A 468 19.61 -5.62 1.73
CA ALA A 468 19.50 -5.82 3.17
C ALA A 468 19.59 -4.49 3.94
N GLU A 469 20.31 -3.49 3.39
CA GLU A 469 20.49 -2.17 4.01
C GLU A 469 19.17 -1.43 4.22
N HIS A 470 18.27 -1.58 3.25
CA HIS A 470 17.03 -0.81 3.18
C HIS A 470 15.77 -1.62 3.57
N ALA A 471 15.93 -2.83 4.13
CA ALA A 471 14.85 -3.82 4.21
C ALA A 471 13.78 -3.44 5.23
N MET A 472 12.71 -4.24 5.32
CA MET A 472 11.59 -3.98 6.24
C MET A 472 12.06 -3.83 7.71
N ASN A 473 11.78 -2.70 8.37
CA ASN A 473 12.28 -2.42 9.72
C ASN A 473 11.42 -1.41 10.53
N ASN A 474 11.87 -1.05 11.74
CA ASN A 474 11.31 0.01 12.61
C ASN A 474 9.79 -0.08 12.88
N PHE A 475 9.39 -1.10 13.64
CA PHE A 475 8.00 -1.30 14.08
C PHE A 475 7.61 -0.35 15.21
N ARG A 476 6.56 0.44 15.01
CA ARG A 476 5.97 1.33 16.03
C ARG A 476 4.45 1.28 15.99
N TRP A 477 3.82 1.21 17.16
CA TRP A 477 2.37 1.31 17.26
C TRP A 477 1.96 2.77 17.28
N SER A 478 0.99 3.14 16.43
CA SER A 478 0.33 4.42 16.57
C SER A 478 -0.61 4.41 17.77
N PRO A 479 -0.91 5.59 18.33
CA PRO A 479 -1.93 5.75 19.36
C PRO A 479 -3.26 5.06 19.00
N GLY A 480 -3.70 5.19 17.74
CA GLY A 480 -4.93 4.59 17.22
C GLY A 480 -4.92 3.06 17.07
N GLY A 481 -3.85 2.37 17.52
CA GLY A 481 -3.76 0.91 17.56
C GLY A 481 -3.34 0.27 16.24
N SER A 482 -2.71 1.00 15.33
CA SER A 482 -2.12 0.43 14.10
C SER A 482 -0.61 0.28 14.20
N LEU A 483 -0.07 -0.78 13.65
CA LEU A 483 1.37 -0.99 13.55
C LEU A 483 1.91 -0.32 12.29
N TYR A 484 2.99 0.44 12.44
CA TYR A 484 3.70 1.12 11.36
C TYR A 484 5.12 0.59 11.27
N PHE A 485 5.61 0.39 10.06
CA PHE A 485 6.97 -0.07 9.78
C PHE A 485 7.36 0.34 8.37
N THR A 486 8.64 0.29 8.05
CA THR A 486 9.22 0.99 6.90
C THR A 486 9.99 0.05 5.99
N GLN A 487 10.19 0.47 4.74
CA GLN A 487 11.08 -0.16 3.77
C GLN A 487 11.61 0.92 2.82
N GLY A 488 12.86 0.81 2.35
CA GLY A 488 13.54 1.82 1.54
C GLY A 488 13.48 1.62 0.02
N ILE A 489 14.43 2.19 -0.70
CA ILE A 489 14.50 2.16 -2.17
C ILE A 489 14.89 0.76 -2.69
N PHE A 490 14.66 0.49 -3.98
CA PHE A 490 14.92 -0.74 -4.75
C PHE A 490 13.85 -1.83 -4.69
N TYR A 491 13.01 -1.82 -3.65
CA TYR A 491 12.05 -2.90 -3.45
C TYR A 491 10.82 -2.80 -4.33
N HIS A 492 10.35 -3.96 -4.73
CA HIS A 492 9.10 -4.19 -5.42
C HIS A 492 8.19 -5.04 -4.53
N THR A 493 7.56 -4.39 -3.55
CA THR A 493 6.68 -5.06 -2.59
C THR A 493 5.29 -5.24 -3.15
N GLN A 494 4.78 -6.46 -3.05
CA GLN A 494 3.47 -6.88 -3.55
C GLN A 494 2.83 -7.84 -2.54
N ILE A 495 1.75 -7.40 -1.90
CA ILE A 495 1.12 -8.16 -0.81
C ILE A 495 -0.35 -8.38 -1.13
N GLU A 496 -0.77 -9.64 -1.02
CA GLU A 496 -2.14 -10.08 -1.15
C GLU A 496 -2.83 -10.02 0.22
N THR A 497 -4.04 -9.47 0.27
CA THR A 497 -4.85 -9.38 1.48
C THR A 497 -6.30 -9.74 1.19
N PRO A 498 -7.12 -10.10 2.20
CA PRO A 498 -8.55 -10.34 2.02
C PRO A 498 -9.34 -9.14 1.46
N TYR A 499 -8.68 -7.99 1.35
CA TYR A 499 -9.23 -6.69 1.00
C TYR A 499 -8.68 -6.14 -0.33
N GLY A 500 -7.83 -6.91 -1.01
CA GLY A 500 -7.17 -6.50 -2.24
C GLY A 500 -5.65 -6.44 -2.10
N LEU A 501 -5.03 -5.98 -3.19
CA LEU A 501 -3.57 -5.92 -3.34
C LEU A 501 -3.01 -4.63 -2.73
N ALA A 502 -1.89 -4.76 -2.04
CA ALA A 502 -1.08 -3.63 -1.61
C ALA A 502 0.27 -3.68 -2.32
N ARG A 503 0.51 -2.73 -3.22
CA ARG A 503 1.74 -2.65 -4.01
C ARG A 503 2.47 -1.34 -3.78
N VAL A 504 3.79 -1.43 -3.74
CA VAL A 504 4.65 -0.25 -3.75
C VAL A 504 5.98 -0.58 -4.40
N ARG A 505 6.46 0.38 -5.20
CA ARG A 505 7.82 0.40 -5.71
C ARG A 505 8.58 1.51 -5.03
N ASP A 506 9.81 1.25 -4.61
CA ASP A 506 10.74 2.23 -4.05
C ASP A 506 10.21 2.99 -2.83
N ALA A 507 10.43 2.42 -1.65
CA ALA A 507 10.21 3.00 -0.34
C ALA A 507 8.77 3.28 0.09
N ALA A 508 8.47 2.93 1.34
CA ALA A 508 7.18 3.12 1.95
C ALA A 508 7.25 3.19 3.48
N VAL A 509 6.22 3.83 4.05
CA VAL A 509 5.77 3.52 5.41
C VAL A 509 4.49 2.71 5.26
N PHE A 510 4.45 1.53 5.85
CA PHE A 510 3.28 0.65 5.87
C PHE A 510 2.45 0.88 7.12
N ARG A 511 1.16 0.55 7.03
CA ARG A 511 0.22 0.52 8.16
C ARG A 511 -0.48 -0.83 8.19
N TYR A 512 -0.47 -1.48 9.35
CA TYR A 512 -1.05 -2.81 9.54
C TYR A 512 -1.93 -2.89 10.79
N ARG A 513 -3.08 -3.53 10.69
CA ARG A 513 -3.93 -3.98 11.80
C ARG A 513 -3.94 -5.51 11.80
N PRO A 514 -3.05 -6.17 12.58
CA PRO A 514 -2.89 -7.61 12.58
C PRO A 514 -4.18 -8.39 12.86
N GLU A 515 -4.96 -7.94 13.84
CA GLU A 515 -6.18 -8.61 14.32
C GLU A 515 -7.30 -8.62 13.29
N ARG A 516 -7.19 -7.76 12.27
CA ARG A 516 -8.12 -7.65 11.14
C ARG A 516 -7.49 -8.00 9.81
N HIS A 517 -6.19 -8.30 9.80
CA HIS A 517 -5.38 -8.46 8.60
C HIS A 517 -5.48 -7.29 7.60
N ARG A 518 -5.78 -6.06 8.06
CA ARG A 518 -5.89 -4.87 7.20
C ARG A 518 -4.50 -4.27 7.04
N PHE A 519 -3.90 -4.45 5.86
CA PHE A 519 -2.59 -3.93 5.49
C PHE A 519 -2.71 -2.91 4.36
N GLY A 520 -1.87 -1.88 4.38
CA GLY A 520 -1.81 -0.90 3.30
C GLY A 520 -0.57 0.00 3.38
N VAL A 521 -0.40 0.83 2.36
CA VAL A 521 0.70 1.80 2.27
C VAL A 521 0.22 3.13 2.86
N TYR A 522 0.85 3.56 3.97
CA TYR A 522 0.53 4.84 4.61
C TYR A 522 1.22 6.01 3.91
N VAL A 523 2.49 5.84 3.57
CA VAL A 523 3.29 6.83 2.84
C VAL A 523 3.98 6.14 1.67
N SER A 524 3.89 6.76 0.51
CA SER A 524 4.59 6.35 -0.71
C SER A 524 5.39 7.53 -1.23
N HIS A 525 6.66 7.60 -0.82
CA HIS A 525 7.61 8.69 -1.08
C HIS A 525 9.00 8.14 -1.40
N SER A 526 9.85 8.92 -2.08
CA SER A 526 11.20 8.51 -2.49
C SER A 526 12.23 8.64 -1.36
N PHE A 527 11.99 7.96 -0.24
CA PHE A 527 13.03 7.77 0.79
C PHE A 527 14.13 6.87 0.25
N TRP A 528 15.37 7.04 0.73
CA TRP A 528 16.43 6.08 0.45
C TRP A 528 16.39 4.92 1.45
N ASN A 529 16.59 5.22 2.72
CA ASN A 529 16.62 4.24 3.79
C ASN A 529 15.82 4.74 5.00
N PRO A 530 14.48 4.57 5.01
CA PRO A 530 13.67 4.93 6.16
C PRO A 530 13.97 3.97 7.33
N PHE A 531 14.87 4.37 8.23
CA PHE A 531 15.37 3.56 9.36
C PHE A 531 15.20 4.31 10.70
N GLY A 532 13.95 4.65 11.03
CA GLY A 532 13.58 5.24 12.32
C GLY A 532 12.28 6.04 12.26
N ASN A 533 11.21 5.56 12.87
CA ASN A 533 9.94 6.29 12.92
C ASN A 533 9.44 6.44 14.36
N LEU A 534 8.58 7.43 14.58
CA LEU A 534 7.88 7.62 15.85
C LEU A 534 6.62 8.46 15.68
N PHE A 535 5.83 8.54 16.76
CA PHE A 535 4.69 9.44 16.88
C PHE A 535 4.92 10.45 18.00
N ASP A 536 4.56 11.71 17.74
CA ASP A 536 4.53 12.75 18.76
C ASP A 536 3.40 12.51 19.78
N ARG A 537 3.36 13.34 20.83
CA ARG A 537 2.36 13.26 21.92
C ARG A 537 0.90 13.31 21.41
N TRP A 538 0.66 13.90 20.24
CA TRP A 538 -0.64 14.10 19.61
C TRP A 538 -0.86 13.18 18.38
N GLY A 539 0.00 12.17 18.18
CA GLY A 539 -0.12 11.19 17.11
C GLY A 539 0.37 11.64 15.73
N GLY A 540 1.09 12.77 15.67
CA GLY A 540 1.79 13.24 14.47
C GLY A 540 3.01 12.37 14.17
N GLY A 541 3.18 11.95 12.92
CA GLY A 541 4.24 11.00 12.54
C GLY A 541 5.53 11.66 12.07
N ILE A 542 6.69 11.14 12.49
CA ILE A 542 8.02 11.54 12.00
C ILE A 542 8.77 10.32 11.46
N MET A 543 9.46 10.50 10.33
CA MET A 543 10.24 9.47 9.64
C MET A 543 11.67 9.96 9.34
N LEU A 544 12.67 9.30 9.91
CA LEU A 544 14.08 9.38 9.54
C LEU A 544 14.41 8.60 8.24
N ASP A 545 14.92 9.28 7.22
CA ASP A 545 15.67 8.72 6.10
C ASP A 545 17.17 8.69 6.45
N ALA A 546 17.63 7.54 6.96
CA ALA A 546 18.93 7.29 7.57
C ALA A 546 20.10 7.67 6.69
N SER A 547 20.12 7.18 5.46
CA SER A 547 21.24 7.39 4.53
C SER A 547 21.41 8.85 4.12
N ALA A 548 20.37 9.67 4.28
CA ALA A 548 20.41 11.09 3.97
C ALA A 548 20.49 12.01 5.20
N GLY A 549 20.31 11.46 6.40
CA GLY A 549 20.16 12.25 7.63
C GLY A 549 19.01 13.26 7.53
N GLN A 550 17.91 12.89 6.87
CA GLN A 550 16.73 13.75 6.66
C GLN A 550 15.54 13.22 7.44
N TYR A 551 14.67 14.10 7.93
CA TYR A 551 13.50 13.71 8.73
C TYR A 551 12.25 14.34 8.17
N TYR A 552 11.24 13.52 7.92
CA TYR A 552 10.04 13.92 7.22
C TYR A 552 8.82 13.83 8.13
N PRO A 553 7.92 14.83 8.13
CA PRO A 553 6.58 14.68 8.70
C PRO A 553 5.82 13.63 7.87
N MET A 554 5.58 12.43 8.43
CA MET A 554 4.93 11.32 7.70
C MET A 554 3.57 11.75 7.14
N ASP A 555 2.84 12.55 7.92
CA ASP A 555 1.46 12.90 7.60
C ASP A 555 1.37 13.69 6.28
N VAL A 556 2.33 14.58 5.99
CA VAL A 556 2.40 15.37 4.74
C VAL A 556 2.39 14.49 3.49
N PHE A 557 2.93 13.27 3.58
CA PHE A 557 3.07 12.34 2.45
C PHE A 557 2.02 11.22 2.44
N SER A 558 0.94 11.37 3.22
CA SER A 558 -0.02 10.28 3.50
C SER A 558 -1.37 10.40 2.77
N SER A 559 -1.47 11.29 1.77
CA SER A 559 -2.61 11.33 0.83
C SER A 559 -2.73 10.02 0.05
N ASN A 560 -3.97 9.67 -0.30
CA ASN A 560 -4.25 8.48 -1.09
C ASN A 560 -3.61 8.56 -2.49
N PHE A 561 -3.35 7.41 -3.12
CA PHE A 561 -2.73 7.34 -4.44
C PHE A 561 -3.09 6.05 -5.17
N THR A 562 -2.99 6.06 -6.50
CA THR A 562 -3.09 4.86 -7.32
C THR A 562 -1.69 4.34 -7.64
N TYR A 563 -1.46 3.04 -7.47
CA TYR A 563 -0.22 2.40 -7.89
C TYR A 563 -0.24 2.14 -9.41
N PRO A 564 0.88 2.35 -10.14
CA PRO A 564 2.16 2.87 -9.68
C PRO A 564 2.15 4.39 -9.48
N LYS A 565 2.81 4.85 -8.42
CA LYS A 565 3.00 6.28 -8.14
C LYS A 565 4.40 6.71 -8.58
N THR A 566 4.48 7.76 -9.39
CA THR A 566 5.75 8.46 -9.62
C THR A 566 6.15 9.23 -8.37
N LYS A 567 7.41 9.06 -7.94
CA LYS A 567 7.93 9.65 -6.70
C LYS A 567 9.04 10.63 -7.01
N HIS A 568 9.00 11.78 -6.35
CA HIS A 568 10.05 12.79 -6.40
C HIS A 568 10.48 13.16 -4.99
N ARG A 569 11.77 13.41 -4.84
CA ARG A 569 12.36 13.76 -3.56
C ARG A 569 12.08 15.21 -3.22
N THR A 570 11.62 15.47 -2.00
CA THR A 570 11.19 16.80 -1.54
C THR A 570 11.93 17.19 -0.26
N ASN A 571 13.25 17.39 -0.36
CA ASN A 571 14.09 17.69 0.82
C ASN A 571 13.72 19.00 1.53
N HIS A 572 13.11 19.95 0.82
CA HIS A 572 12.63 21.21 1.43
C HIS A 572 11.47 20.99 2.43
N LEU A 573 10.83 19.81 2.44
CA LEU A 573 9.81 19.42 3.42
C LEU A 573 10.38 18.62 4.60
N ALA A 574 11.65 18.26 4.55
CA ALA A 574 12.35 17.62 5.64
C ALA A 574 12.96 18.66 6.58
N PHE A 575 13.24 18.24 7.81
CA PHE A 575 14.10 18.96 8.73
C PHE A 575 15.44 18.23 8.92
N ASN A 576 16.42 18.95 9.45
CA ASN A 576 17.83 18.56 9.62
C ASN A 576 18.60 18.34 8.30
N SER A 577 19.68 19.08 8.09
CA SER A 577 20.56 18.98 6.92
C SER A 577 22.01 18.67 7.29
N GLY A 578 22.22 18.06 8.47
CA GLY A 578 23.55 17.72 8.98
C GLY A 578 24.29 16.62 8.21
N GLY A 579 23.66 15.97 7.22
CA GLY A 579 24.31 15.07 6.25
C GLY A 579 24.96 13.80 6.83
N HIS A 580 24.85 13.55 8.14
CA HIS A 580 25.37 12.35 8.78
C HIS A 580 24.43 11.18 8.55
N ILE A 581 25.01 10.01 8.29
CA ILE A 581 24.24 8.75 8.31
C ILE A 581 23.71 8.57 9.72
N ALA A 582 22.39 8.55 9.83
CA ALA A 582 21.67 8.44 11.07
C ALA A 582 20.96 7.09 11.16
N SER A 583 20.52 6.72 12.34
CA SER A 583 19.64 5.57 12.59
C SER A 583 18.96 5.77 13.94
N GLY A 584 17.83 5.12 14.19
CA GLY A 584 17.17 5.14 15.50
C GLY A 584 16.76 6.54 15.98
N CYS A 585 15.48 6.74 16.25
CA CYS A 585 15.02 8.02 16.82
C CYS A 585 14.01 7.82 17.94
N GLU A 586 13.95 8.80 18.84
CA GLU A 586 13.05 8.79 19.99
C GLU A 586 12.65 10.22 20.39
N LEU A 587 11.53 10.35 21.11
CA LEU A 587 11.11 11.60 21.76
C LEU A 587 11.19 11.49 23.29
N LEU A 588 11.88 12.45 23.91
CA LEU A 588 12.15 12.41 25.35
C LEU A 588 10.93 12.84 26.18
N PHE A 589 10.16 11.87 26.67
CA PHE A 589 9.11 12.09 27.69
C PHE A 589 9.32 11.13 28.85
N SER A 590 10.19 11.54 29.78
CA SER A 590 10.62 10.78 30.96
C SER A 590 10.97 11.75 32.08
N THR A 591 10.26 11.75 33.21
CA THR A 591 10.59 12.64 34.34
C THR A 591 11.91 12.29 35.06
N HIS A 592 12.53 11.15 34.72
CA HIS A 592 13.92 10.86 35.08
C HIS A 592 14.87 11.91 34.47
N PHE A 593 14.54 12.45 33.28
CA PHE A 593 15.25 13.55 32.66
C PHE A 593 14.69 14.92 33.15
N PRO A 594 15.52 16.00 33.18
CA PRO A 594 15.07 17.31 33.66
C PRO A 594 13.90 17.92 32.85
N PRO A 595 13.11 18.84 33.44
CA PRO A 595 12.01 19.51 32.74
C PRO A 595 12.43 20.25 31.45
N GLY A 596 13.63 20.86 31.44
CA GLY A 596 14.12 21.64 30.29
C GLY A 596 14.49 20.83 29.06
N VAL A 597 14.49 19.49 29.13
CA VAL A 597 14.81 18.60 28.00
C VAL A 597 13.62 17.77 27.53
N GLN A 598 12.46 17.89 28.18
CA GLN A 598 11.24 17.17 27.78
C GLN A 598 10.80 17.61 26.37
N GLY A 599 10.39 16.64 25.55
CA GLY A 599 10.01 16.86 24.16
C GLY A 599 11.19 16.98 23.18
N ARG A 600 12.44 16.79 23.62
CA ARG A 600 13.58 16.73 22.71
C ARG A 600 13.51 15.51 21.81
N PHE A 601 13.85 15.70 20.54
CA PHE A 601 13.99 14.66 19.54
C PHE A 601 15.43 14.13 19.54
N LEU A 602 15.61 12.83 19.73
CA LEU A 602 16.90 12.15 19.79
C LEU A 602 17.15 11.35 18.52
N VAL A 603 18.41 11.29 18.10
CA VAL A 603 18.85 10.53 16.92
C VAL A 603 20.24 9.95 17.14
N ASN A 604 20.48 8.71 16.73
CA ASN A 604 21.84 8.20 16.63
C ASN A 604 22.49 8.60 15.29
N HIS A 605 23.77 8.98 15.34
CA HIS A 605 24.65 9.14 14.20
C HIS A 605 25.65 7.98 14.17
N CYS A 606 25.75 7.30 13.03
CA CYS A 606 26.58 6.10 12.86
C CYS A 606 27.94 6.39 12.23
N VAL A 607 28.11 7.56 11.59
CA VAL A 607 29.32 7.97 10.88
C VAL A 607 29.63 9.44 11.15
N GLY A 608 30.92 9.76 11.29
CA GLY A 608 31.39 11.10 11.60
C GLY A 608 31.47 11.30 13.11
N GLU A 609 30.67 12.21 13.66
CA GLU A 609 30.55 12.37 15.11
C GLU A 609 29.57 11.34 15.69
N THR A 610 30.04 10.10 15.77
CA THR A 610 29.25 8.94 16.20
C THR A 610 28.75 9.09 17.63
N GLY A 611 27.45 8.91 17.84
CA GLY A 611 26.80 9.17 19.13
C GLY A 611 25.30 9.41 19.01
N THR A 612 24.69 9.89 20.09
CA THR A 612 23.28 10.28 20.14
C THR A 612 23.17 11.80 20.23
N ALA A 613 22.67 12.43 19.18
CA ALA A 613 22.36 13.85 19.13
C ALA A 613 20.93 14.13 19.60
N TRP A 614 20.67 15.34 20.09
CA TRP A 614 19.34 15.76 20.51
C TRP A 614 18.98 17.18 20.06
N TYR A 615 17.70 17.37 19.79
CA TYR A 615 17.17 18.57 19.15
C TYR A 615 15.91 19.05 19.86
N THR A 616 15.70 20.37 19.90
CA THR A 616 14.37 20.90 20.19
C THR A 616 13.57 20.90 18.89
N LEU A 617 12.44 20.21 18.89
CA LEU A 617 11.52 20.15 17.75
C LEU A 617 10.46 21.25 17.87
N LYS A 618 10.29 22.07 16.82
CA LYS A 618 9.26 23.12 16.75
C LYS A 618 8.44 22.94 15.49
N THR A 619 7.12 23.13 15.59
CA THR A 619 6.25 23.19 14.41
C THR A 619 6.46 24.51 13.67
N ASN A 620 6.48 24.46 12.34
CA ASN A 620 6.50 25.63 11.46
C ASN A 620 5.43 25.43 10.39
N GLY A 621 4.21 25.94 10.64
CA GLY A 621 3.03 25.56 9.86
C GLY A 621 2.78 24.05 9.97
N SER A 622 2.64 23.38 8.83
CA SER A 622 2.40 21.94 8.76
C SER A 622 3.67 21.06 8.71
N VAL A 623 4.87 21.67 8.74
CA VAL A 623 6.17 20.99 8.79
C VAL A 623 6.88 21.25 10.13
N TYR A 624 8.11 20.74 10.27
CA TYR A 624 8.93 20.90 11.48
C TYR A 624 10.21 21.69 11.21
N GLN A 625 10.74 22.31 12.26
CA GLN A 625 12.09 22.85 12.35
C GLN A 625 12.76 22.32 13.61
N VAL A 626 14.09 22.26 13.60
CA VAL A 626 14.87 21.78 14.73
C VAL A 626 15.97 22.75 15.12
N GLU A 627 16.28 22.76 16.41
CA GLU A 627 17.40 23.46 17.00
C GLU A 627 18.33 22.42 17.66
N SER A 628 19.60 22.37 17.25
CA SER A 628 20.57 21.39 17.76
C SER A 628 21.09 21.75 19.15
N HIS A 629 21.19 20.75 20.03
CA HIS A 629 21.77 20.87 21.38
C HIS A 629 23.05 20.03 21.52
N GLY A 630 23.68 19.66 20.39
CA GLY A 630 24.85 18.78 20.36
C GLY A 630 24.51 17.32 20.68
N HIS A 631 25.42 16.63 21.37
CA HIS A 631 25.31 15.22 21.70
C HIS A 631 24.93 15.00 23.18
N LEU A 632 23.97 14.09 23.41
CA LEU A 632 23.76 13.47 24.71
C LEU A 632 24.86 12.44 25.00
N LEU A 633 25.28 11.70 23.98
CA LEU A 633 26.38 10.72 24.03
C LEU A 633 27.24 10.85 22.76
N ARG A 634 28.56 10.75 22.91
CA ARG A 634 29.53 10.58 21.82
C ARG A 634 30.52 9.49 22.20
N CYS A 635 30.95 8.68 21.24
CA CYS A 635 32.01 7.68 21.45
C CYS A 635 33.12 7.87 20.43
N ASP A 636 34.38 7.79 20.89
CA ASP A 636 35.54 7.89 20.00
C ASP A 636 36.00 6.50 19.47
N ASP A 637 35.34 5.39 19.83
CA ASP A 637 35.62 4.07 19.24
C ASP A 637 35.12 4.04 17.78
N PRO A 638 36.01 3.83 16.79
CA PRO A 638 35.60 3.77 15.38
C PRO A 638 34.73 2.55 15.04
N LEU A 639 34.56 1.58 15.94
CA LEU A 639 33.66 0.43 15.77
C LEU A 639 32.26 0.65 16.39
N PHE A 640 32.09 1.66 17.24
CA PHE A 640 30.79 2.01 17.83
C PHE A 640 29.78 2.35 16.73
N ARG A 641 28.63 1.67 16.70
CA ARG A 641 27.56 1.84 15.71
C ARG A 641 26.21 1.83 16.42
N PRO A 642 25.77 2.97 16.97
CA PRO A 642 24.47 3.07 17.65
C PRO A 642 23.35 3.00 16.60
N VAL A 643 22.63 1.88 16.52
CA VAL A 643 21.63 1.62 15.45
C VAL A 643 20.16 1.71 15.90
N ALA A 644 19.90 1.50 17.18
CA ALA A 644 18.55 1.58 17.75
C ALA A 644 18.57 2.20 19.14
N MET A 645 17.42 2.70 19.58
CA MET A 645 17.22 3.23 20.93
C MET A 645 15.81 2.98 21.43
N ALA A 646 15.64 2.95 22.75
CA ALA A 646 14.35 2.88 23.42
C ALA A 646 14.41 3.54 24.81
N LEU A 647 13.33 4.20 25.23
CA LEU A 647 13.16 4.63 26.62
C LEU A 647 12.70 3.45 27.48
N GLY A 648 13.42 3.19 28.56
CA GLY A 648 13.11 2.15 29.53
C GLY A 648 12.02 2.54 30.51
N PRO A 649 11.41 1.55 31.19
CA PRO A 649 10.40 1.77 32.22
C PRO A 649 10.96 2.42 33.49
N ASP A 650 12.27 2.33 33.69
CA ASP A 650 13.06 3.05 34.69
C ASP A 650 13.29 4.53 34.33
N GLY A 651 12.84 4.94 33.14
CA GLY A 651 12.96 6.28 32.60
C GLY A 651 14.29 6.58 31.92
N ALA A 652 15.24 5.65 31.86
CA ALA A 652 16.54 5.81 31.20
C ALA A 652 16.45 5.59 29.67
N LEU A 653 17.48 6.01 28.93
CA LEU A 653 17.58 5.76 27.48
C LEU A 653 18.54 4.60 27.21
N TYR A 654 18.11 3.60 26.45
CA TYR A 654 18.90 2.44 26.06
C TYR A 654 19.30 2.54 24.58
N ILE A 655 20.54 2.18 24.25
CA ILE A 655 21.12 2.25 22.91
C ILE A 655 21.68 0.88 22.52
N ALA A 656 21.29 0.40 21.34
CA ALA A 656 21.90 -0.77 20.73
C ALA A 656 23.11 -0.35 19.90
N ASP A 657 24.28 -0.81 20.32
CA ASP A 657 25.51 -0.71 19.57
C ASP A 657 25.74 -2.01 18.77
N PHE A 658 25.63 -1.89 17.45
CA PHE A 658 25.84 -2.97 16.49
C PHE A 658 27.30 -3.46 16.46
N TYR A 659 28.24 -2.63 16.89
CA TYR A 659 29.68 -2.87 17.04
C TYR A 659 30.38 -3.52 15.83
N THR A 660 30.69 -2.73 14.80
CA THR A 660 31.38 -3.24 13.59
C THR A 660 32.23 -2.16 12.92
N GLN A 661 33.32 -2.58 12.26
CA GLN A 661 34.12 -1.67 11.42
C GLN A 661 33.34 -1.31 10.16
N ILE A 662 32.74 -2.31 9.50
CA ILE A 662 31.99 -2.14 8.24
C ILE A 662 30.52 -2.44 8.48
N PHE A 663 29.70 -1.43 8.19
CA PHE A 663 28.24 -1.52 8.28
C PHE A 663 27.56 -1.27 6.92
N GLU A 664 28.19 -0.52 6.00
CA GLU A 664 27.65 -0.24 4.66
C GLU A 664 27.68 -1.45 3.72
N ASN A 665 26.86 -1.43 2.67
CA ASN A 665 26.66 -2.58 1.78
C ASN A 665 27.22 -2.42 0.36
N VAL A 666 27.62 -1.23 -0.08
CA VAL A 666 28.00 -0.97 -1.49
C VAL A 666 29.49 -1.17 -1.73
N ASN A 667 30.35 -0.56 -0.90
CA ASN A 667 31.78 -0.46 -1.21
C ASN A 667 32.61 -1.63 -0.71
N PHE A 668 32.02 -2.54 0.05
CA PHE A 668 32.72 -3.69 0.65
C PHE A 668 31.98 -4.99 0.37
N SER A 669 32.75 -6.01 0.00
CA SER A 669 32.31 -7.40 -0.08
C SER A 669 31.45 -7.79 1.13
N LYS A 670 30.39 -8.58 0.90
CA LYS A 670 29.56 -9.13 1.98
C LYS A 670 30.35 -10.09 2.88
N ARG A 671 31.50 -10.57 2.40
CA ARG A 671 32.42 -11.48 3.10
C ARG A 671 33.68 -10.78 3.61
N HIS A 672 33.70 -9.45 3.66
CA HIS A 672 34.86 -8.70 4.15
C HIS A 672 35.11 -8.98 5.65
N PRO A 673 36.34 -9.31 6.11
CA PRO A 673 36.65 -9.64 7.50
C PRO A 673 36.36 -8.55 8.55
N GLY A 674 36.30 -7.29 8.13
CA GLY A 674 35.88 -6.14 8.95
C GLY A 674 34.37 -6.09 9.28
N ARG A 675 33.56 -7.04 8.80
CA ARG A 675 32.19 -7.22 9.27
C ARG A 675 32.22 -8.12 10.51
N ASP A 676 31.90 -7.57 11.67
CA ASP A 676 31.79 -8.36 12.90
C ASP A 676 30.41 -9.04 12.95
N HIS A 677 30.40 -10.32 13.31
CA HIS A 677 29.21 -11.19 13.36
C HIS A 677 28.96 -11.76 14.77
N ARG A 678 29.69 -11.28 15.79
CA ARG A 678 29.77 -11.92 17.11
C ARG A 678 29.61 -10.96 18.28
N ARG A 679 29.79 -9.66 18.05
CA ARG A 679 29.79 -8.65 19.12
C ARG A 679 28.62 -7.70 18.99
N GLY A 680 28.26 -7.10 20.11
CA GLY A 680 27.19 -6.11 20.21
C GLY A 680 26.92 -5.76 21.66
N ARG A 681 26.51 -4.52 21.91
CA ARG A 681 26.40 -3.97 23.27
C ARG A 681 25.13 -3.18 23.44
N ILE A 682 24.57 -3.22 24.64
CA ILE A 682 23.48 -2.35 25.06
C ILE A 682 24.02 -1.37 26.10
N TRP A 683 23.93 -0.09 25.77
CA TRP A 683 24.35 1.01 26.63
C TRP A 683 23.13 1.70 27.23
N ARG A 684 23.22 2.09 28.51
CA ARG A 684 22.14 2.75 29.23
C ARG A 684 22.59 4.14 29.70
N ILE A 685 21.81 5.17 29.37
CA ILE A 685 22.05 6.57 29.75
C ILE A 685 20.99 7.00 30.77
N SER A 686 21.46 7.46 31.92
CA SER A 686 20.64 7.98 33.02
C SER A 686 21.14 9.36 33.47
N HIS A 687 20.30 10.09 34.20
CA HIS A 687 20.69 11.32 34.89
C HIS A 687 21.25 10.98 36.27
N SER A 688 22.42 11.52 36.62
CA SER A 688 23.15 11.12 37.83
C SER A 688 22.44 11.48 39.14
N ASP A 689 21.77 12.64 39.20
CA ASP A 689 21.18 13.15 40.44
C ASP A 689 19.65 13.00 40.54
N ARG A 690 19.04 12.13 39.73
CA ARG A 690 17.58 11.99 39.68
C ARG A 690 17.17 10.54 39.90
N PRO A 691 16.10 10.29 40.68
CA PRO A 691 15.64 8.93 40.92
C PRO A 691 15.19 8.28 39.60
N LEU A 692 15.40 6.97 39.50
CA LEU A 692 14.80 6.15 38.47
C LEU A 692 13.29 6.08 38.67
N LEU A 693 12.57 5.91 37.57
CA LEU A 693 11.13 5.69 37.59
C LEU A 693 10.83 4.28 38.07
N LYS A 694 9.69 4.12 38.75
CA LYS A 694 9.16 2.80 39.07
C LYS A 694 8.25 2.37 37.94
N HIS A 695 8.51 1.20 37.36
CA HIS A 695 7.64 0.63 36.34
C HIS A 695 6.24 0.40 36.91
N PRO A 696 5.18 1.06 36.39
CA PRO A 696 3.83 0.75 36.81
C PRO A 696 3.46 -0.65 36.33
N ARG A 697 2.73 -1.39 37.16
CA ARG A 697 2.16 -2.67 36.73
C ARG A 697 1.13 -2.40 35.62
N ILE A 698 1.25 -3.12 34.50
CA ILE A 698 0.32 -3.03 33.35
C ILE A 698 -0.39 -4.37 33.17
N LYS A 699 0.39 -5.44 32.98
CA LYS A 699 -0.13 -6.78 32.75
C LYS A 699 -0.97 -7.24 33.94
N GLY A 700 -2.24 -7.57 33.66
CA GLY A 700 -3.19 -8.05 34.66
C GLY A 700 -3.89 -6.97 35.50
N GLU A 701 -3.58 -5.69 35.33
CA GLU A 701 -4.26 -4.61 36.07
C GLU A 701 -5.74 -4.47 35.68
N PRO A 702 -6.64 -4.04 36.59
CA PRO A 702 -8.02 -3.71 36.25
C PRO A 702 -8.12 -2.58 35.22
N VAL A 703 -9.21 -2.57 34.44
CA VAL A 703 -9.43 -1.56 33.38
C VAL A 703 -9.31 -0.13 33.92
N ASN A 704 -9.91 0.18 35.07
CA ASN A 704 -9.86 1.53 35.66
C ASN A 704 -8.43 1.98 36.00
N ALA A 705 -7.60 1.07 36.51
CA ALA A 705 -6.20 1.37 36.81
C ALA A 705 -5.42 1.69 35.52
N LEU A 706 -5.63 0.92 34.46
CA LEU A 706 -5.03 1.18 33.15
C LEU A 706 -5.48 2.51 32.54
N LEU A 707 -6.77 2.86 32.67
CA LEU A 707 -7.30 4.14 32.21
C LEU A 707 -6.63 5.32 32.92
N ASP A 708 -6.36 5.21 34.22
CA ASP A 708 -5.64 6.25 34.96
C ASP A 708 -4.18 6.37 34.53
N LEU A 709 -3.53 5.30 34.09
CA LEU A 709 -2.17 5.35 33.53
C LEU A 709 -2.09 6.14 32.21
N LEU A 710 -3.21 6.34 31.50
CA LEU A 710 -3.25 7.22 30.32
C LEU A 710 -2.98 8.69 30.67
N LYS A 711 -3.05 9.08 31.95
CA LYS A 711 -2.70 10.42 32.43
C LYS A 711 -1.21 10.62 32.66
N SER A 712 -0.41 9.56 32.58
CA SER A 712 1.04 9.61 32.86
C SER A 712 1.75 10.60 31.93
N HIS A 713 2.79 11.29 32.43
CA HIS A 713 3.70 12.09 31.60
C HIS A 713 4.55 11.21 30.67
N GLU A 714 4.84 9.98 31.10
CA GLU A 714 5.77 9.09 30.43
C GLU A 714 5.11 8.44 29.22
N SER A 715 5.75 8.58 28.06
CA SER A 715 5.22 8.08 26.79
C SER A 715 5.05 6.56 26.80
N SER A 716 6.04 5.83 27.30
CA SER A 716 6.04 4.36 27.41
C SER A 716 4.89 3.85 28.28
N THR A 717 4.63 4.50 29.42
CA THR A 717 3.51 4.14 30.32
C THR A 717 2.17 4.29 29.61
N ARG A 718 1.93 5.42 28.93
CA ARG A 718 0.68 5.63 28.17
C ARG A 718 0.56 4.63 27.03
N GLU A 719 1.63 4.37 26.30
CA GLU A 719 1.65 3.40 25.21
C GLU A 719 1.28 2.00 25.70
N PHE A 720 1.95 1.49 26.74
CA PHE A 720 1.68 0.16 27.27
C PHE A 720 0.25 0.03 27.82
N ALA A 721 -0.23 1.03 28.57
CA ALA A 721 -1.59 1.02 29.09
C ALA A 721 -2.64 1.04 27.97
N ARG A 722 -2.46 1.90 26.96
CA ARG A 722 -3.34 1.98 25.80
C ARG A 722 -3.33 0.70 24.98
N ARG A 723 -2.16 0.12 24.73
CA ARG A 723 -2.01 -1.16 24.01
C ARG A 723 -2.71 -2.31 24.73
N GLU A 724 -2.54 -2.40 26.04
CA GLU A 724 -3.21 -3.39 26.88
C GLU A 724 -4.74 -3.22 26.84
N LEU A 725 -5.24 -1.98 26.95
CA LEU A 725 -6.67 -1.68 26.82
C LEU A 725 -7.24 -2.08 25.46
N GLN A 726 -6.51 -1.81 24.37
CA GLN A 726 -6.92 -2.13 23.00
C GLN A 726 -6.93 -3.64 22.69
N GLN A 727 -6.28 -4.46 23.51
CA GLN A 727 -6.29 -5.93 23.38
C GLN A 727 -7.39 -6.59 24.21
N ARG A 728 -8.11 -5.84 25.05
CA ARG A 728 -9.20 -6.36 25.89
C ARG A 728 -10.54 -6.29 25.16
N PRO A 729 -11.53 -7.12 25.57
CA PRO A 729 -12.87 -7.06 24.99
C PRO A 729 -13.48 -5.65 25.14
N ALA A 730 -13.93 -5.06 24.03
CA ALA A 730 -14.50 -3.72 23.99
C ALA A 730 -15.65 -3.54 25.01
N GLY A 731 -16.53 -4.53 25.14
CA GLY A 731 -17.65 -4.52 26.10
C GLY A 731 -17.24 -4.41 27.58
N LYS A 732 -15.97 -4.66 27.93
CA LYS A 732 -15.43 -4.41 29.28
C LYS A 732 -14.74 -3.05 29.40
N VAL A 733 -14.13 -2.57 28.32
CA VAL A 733 -13.32 -1.34 28.32
C VAL A 733 -14.19 -0.10 28.15
N ILE A 734 -15.12 -0.12 27.19
CA ILE A 734 -15.90 1.06 26.81
C ILE A 734 -16.76 1.60 27.98
N PRO A 735 -17.50 0.79 28.76
CA PRO A 735 -18.28 1.32 29.88
C PRO A 735 -17.42 2.01 30.95
N ALA A 736 -16.24 1.45 31.25
CA ALA A 736 -15.29 2.04 32.19
C ALA A 736 -14.65 3.32 31.63
N LEU A 737 -14.34 3.34 30.33
CA LEU A 737 -13.80 4.50 29.65
C LEU A 737 -14.79 5.67 29.66
N ASP A 738 -16.08 5.40 29.46
CA ASP A 738 -17.14 6.43 29.50
C ASP A 738 -17.29 7.03 30.89
N GLU A 739 -17.21 6.20 31.92
CA GLU A 739 -17.23 6.69 33.30
C GLU A 739 -15.97 7.49 33.65
N TRP A 740 -14.80 7.03 33.20
CA TRP A 740 -13.55 7.75 33.36
C TRP A 740 -13.59 9.13 32.67
N LEU A 741 -14.14 9.22 31.46
CA LEU A 741 -14.33 10.46 30.71
C LEU A 741 -15.23 11.46 31.44
N LYS A 742 -16.33 11.00 32.06
CA LYS A 742 -17.23 11.86 32.86
C LYS A 742 -16.53 12.45 34.07
N ASN A 743 -15.61 11.70 34.67
CA ASN A 743 -14.89 12.08 35.88
C ASN A 743 -13.63 12.92 35.60
N LEU A 744 -13.31 13.24 34.33
CA LEU A 744 -12.23 14.17 34.00
C LEU A 744 -12.59 15.59 34.45
N LYS A 745 -11.72 16.19 35.28
CA LYS A 745 -11.91 17.54 35.81
C LYS A 745 -11.88 18.55 34.66
N ALA A 746 -12.89 19.42 34.61
CA ALA A 746 -12.95 20.48 33.60
C ALA A 746 -11.78 21.48 33.68
N THR A 747 -11.16 21.61 34.87
CA THR A 747 -10.03 22.49 35.14
C THR A 747 -8.66 21.85 34.91
N ASP A 748 -8.61 20.57 34.52
CA ASP A 748 -7.36 19.89 34.24
C ASP A 748 -6.75 20.44 32.93
N PRO A 749 -5.53 20.99 32.95
CA PRO A 749 -4.89 21.52 31.73
C PRO A 749 -4.65 20.44 30.67
N GLU A 750 -4.53 19.16 31.06
CA GLU A 750 -4.29 18.03 30.14
C GLU A 750 -5.60 17.35 29.70
N ARG A 751 -6.76 17.88 30.09
CA ARG A 751 -8.07 17.26 29.80
C ARG A 751 -8.28 16.92 28.33
N GLU A 752 -7.87 17.80 27.42
CA GLU A 752 -8.03 17.58 25.97
C GLU A 752 -7.12 16.46 25.46
N HIS A 753 -5.92 16.32 26.04
CA HIS A 753 -5.04 15.17 25.75
C HIS A 753 -5.66 13.87 26.27
N HIS A 754 -6.19 13.87 27.50
CA HIS A 754 -6.88 12.70 28.07
C HIS A 754 -8.11 12.26 27.25
N ARG A 755 -8.86 13.22 26.69
CA ARG A 755 -9.96 12.94 25.75
C ARG A 755 -9.46 12.37 24.43
N THR A 756 -8.31 12.85 23.94
CA THR A 756 -7.66 12.28 22.75
C THR A 756 -7.17 10.85 23.02
N GLU A 757 -6.62 10.56 24.20
CA GLU A 757 -6.27 9.20 24.63
C GLU A 757 -7.47 8.26 24.63
N ALA A 758 -8.62 8.71 25.15
CA ALA A 758 -9.86 7.96 25.08
C ALA A 758 -10.33 7.72 23.64
N LEU A 759 -10.23 8.74 22.77
CA LEU A 759 -10.57 8.62 21.35
C LEU A 759 -9.69 7.57 20.64
N TRP A 760 -8.40 7.50 20.98
CA TRP A 760 -7.50 6.48 20.46
C TRP A 760 -7.72 5.09 21.03
N VAL A 761 -8.10 4.94 22.30
CA VAL A 761 -8.55 3.65 22.85
C VAL A 761 -9.76 3.15 22.08
N ARG A 762 -10.75 4.02 21.83
CA ARG A 762 -11.92 3.72 21.00
C ARG A 762 -11.55 3.35 19.57
N GLN A 763 -10.66 4.11 18.93
CA GLN A 763 -10.15 3.79 17.59
C GLN A 763 -9.45 2.43 17.56
N GLY A 764 -8.64 2.12 18.57
CA GLY A 764 -7.95 0.85 18.71
C GLY A 764 -8.89 -0.33 18.91
N LEU A 765 -9.99 -0.15 19.65
CA LEU A 765 -11.06 -1.13 19.81
C LEU A 765 -12.02 -1.17 18.61
N ASN A 766 -11.95 -0.14 17.75
CA ASN A 766 -12.82 0.10 16.60
C ASN A 766 -14.29 0.33 16.99
N GLU A 767 -14.46 1.07 18.08
CA GLU A 767 -15.75 1.49 18.62
C GLU A 767 -15.93 2.98 18.29
N VAL A 768 -16.71 3.27 17.25
CA VAL A 768 -16.92 4.66 16.79
C VAL A 768 -17.69 5.44 17.84
N ASP A 769 -17.17 6.61 18.21
CA ASP A 769 -17.87 7.58 19.06
C ASP A 769 -17.88 8.94 18.36
N ALA A 770 -18.97 9.17 17.61
CA ALA A 770 -19.17 10.40 16.87
C ALA A 770 -19.28 11.63 17.81
N VAL A 771 -19.76 11.45 19.04
CA VAL A 771 -19.94 12.55 20.00
C VAL A 771 -18.58 13.00 20.53
N LEU A 772 -17.75 12.08 21.03
CA LEU A 772 -16.40 12.41 21.48
C LEU A 772 -15.54 12.97 20.34
N LEU A 773 -15.66 12.40 19.13
CA LEU A 773 -14.97 12.92 17.95
C LEU A 773 -15.36 14.39 17.68
N GLN A 774 -16.66 14.70 17.60
CA GLN A 774 -17.12 16.07 17.36
C GLN A 774 -16.70 17.03 18.48
N GLN A 775 -16.66 16.58 19.73
CA GLN A 775 -16.14 17.38 20.84
C GLN A 775 -14.65 17.72 20.64
N GLN A 776 -13.84 16.75 20.23
CA GLN A 776 -12.41 16.98 19.96
C GLN A 776 -12.16 17.82 18.71
N LEU A 777 -12.96 17.67 17.65
CA LEU A 777 -12.92 18.55 16.46
C LEU A 777 -13.26 20.01 16.79
N LYS A 778 -13.92 20.28 17.93
CA LYS A 778 -14.24 21.63 18.43
C LYS A 778 -13.34 22.08 19.59
N SER A 779 -12.29 21.32 19.90
CA SER A 779 -11.38 21.63 21.01
C SER A 779 -10.69 22.98 20.81
N ALA A 780 -10.48 23.72 21.90
CA ALA A 780 -9.65 24.92 21.89
C ALA A 780 -8.18 24.57 21.57
N ASN A 781 -7.73 23.34 21.85
CA ASN A 781 -6.40 22.88 21.53
C ASN A 781 -6.32 22.44 20.05
N PRO A 782 -5.54 23.13 19.19
CA PRO A 782 -5.40 22.76 17.78
C PRO A 782 -4.82 21.36 17.56
N SER A 783 -3.95 20.88 18.45
CA SER A 783 -3.38 19.53 18.34
C SER A 783 -4.42 18.44 18.59
N ALA A 784 -5.37 18.69 19.49
CA ALA A 784 -6.53 17.81 19.70
C ALA A 784 -7.43 17.76 18.45
N ARG A 785 -7.70 18.92 17.83
CA ARG A 785 -8.45 18.99 16.55
C ARG A 785 -7.73 18.21 15.45
N ALA A 786 -6.41 18.40 15.29
CA ALA A 786 -5.61 17.68 14.29
C ALA A 786 -5.64 16.16 14.50
N ALA A 787 -5.48 15.70 15.75
CA ALA A 787 -5.58 14.28 16.10
C ALA A 787 -6.99 13.72 15.79
N ALA A 788 -8.05 14.46 16.12
CA ALA A 788 -9.42 14.09 15.81
C ALA A 788 -9.70 14.04 14.31
N THR A 789 -9.20 15.00 13.52
CA THR A 789 -9.33 14.97 12.05
C THR A 789 -8.63 13.74 11.45
N LYS A 790 -7.50 13.32 12.02
CA LYS A 790 -6.83 12.07 11.62
C LYS A 790 -7.66 10.84 11.99
N VAL A 791 -8.39 10.84 13.11
CA VAL A 791 -9.36 9.77 13.45
C VAL A 791 -10.55 9.77 12.49
N LEU A 792 -11.10 10.95 12.17
CA LEU A 792 -12.21 11.13 11.22
C LEU A 792 -11.90 10.49 9.87
N ARG A 793 -10.68 10.65 9.33
CA ARG A 793 -10.22 9.97 8.10
C ARG A 793 -10.47 8.45 8.12
N TYR A 794 -10.34 7.79 9.28
CA TYR A 794 -10.53 6.35 9.40
C TYR A 794 -11.96 5.94 9.75
N TRP A 795 -12.80 6.88 10.20
CA TRP A 795 -14.19 6.63 10.58
C TRP A 795 -15.20 7.22 9.59
N GLN A 796 -14.75 7.84 8.51
CA GLN A 796 -15.61 8.53 7.53
C GLN A 796 -16.77 7.67 7.02
N GLU A 797 -16.55 6.37 6.74
CA GLU A 797 -17.58 5.45 6.23
C GLU A 797 -18.66 5.13 7.29
N GLN A 798 -18.35 5.38 8.57
CA GLN A 798 -19.22 5.10 9.72
C GLN A 798 -19.88 6.37 10.26
N ILE A 799 -19.56 7.54 9.69
CA ILE A 799 -20.04 8.85 10.13
C ILE A 799 -20.77 9.50 8.96
N GLY A 800 -22.10 9.54 9.00
CA GLY A 800 -22.92 10.09 7.91
C GLY A 800 -22.62 11.56 7.57
N SER A 801 -22.14 12.36 8.53
CA SER A 801 -21.75 13.76 8.34
C SER A 801 -20.24 13.95 8.09
N ALA A 802 -19.52 12.91 7.65
CA ALA A 802 -18.06 12.96 7.55
C ALA A 802 -17.57 14.09 6.63
N ASP A 803 -18.19 14.24 5.45
CA ASP A 803 -17.77 15.27 4.48
C ASP A 803 -17.99 16.70 5.01
N GLU A 804 -19.07 16.93 5.76
CA GLU A 804 -19.32 18.21 6.42
C GLU A 804 -18.25 18.52 7.48
N LEU A 805 -17.87 17.51 8.27
CA LEU A 805 -16.82 17.63 9.28
C LEU A 805 -15.45 17.83 8.62
N ILE A 806 -15.14 17.14 7.53
CA ILE A 806 -13.90 17.35 6.76
C ILE A 806 -13.87 18.77 6.20
N ARG A 807 -14.97 19.26 5.60
CA ARG A 807 -15.08 20.63 5.09
C ARG A 807 -14.87 21.66 6.19
N GLN A 808 -15.43 21.45 7.39
CA GLN A 808 -15.16 22.32 8.55
C GLN A 808 -13.67 22.36 8.88
N MET A 809 -12.98 21.21 8.91
CA MET A 809 -11.56 21.13 9.27
C MET A 809 -10.63 21.64 8.17
N VAL A 810 -11.02 21.56 6.89
CA VAL A 810 -10.27 22.19 5.78
C VAL A 810 -10.25 23.71 5.95
N ASN A 811 -11.27 24.29 6.58
CA ASN A 811 -11.37 25.72 6.86
C ASN A 811 -10.89 26.13 8.27
N ASP A 812 -10.22 25.23 9.00
CA ASP A 812 -9.69 25.53 10.34
C ASP A 812 -8.55 26.58 10.25
N PRO A 813 -8.42 27.51 11.23
CA PRO A 813 -7.32 28.47 11.23
C PRO A 813 -5.94 27.84 11.40
N GLU A 814 -5.84 26.65 12.01
CA GLU A 814 -4.56 25.96 12.25
C GLU A 814 -4.09 25.17 11.01
N PRO A 815 -2.86 25.42 10.49
CA PRO A 815 -2.31 24.70 9.34
C PRO A 815 -2.31 23.18 9.47
N ARG A 816 -1.94 22.62 10.63
CA ARG A 816 -1.92 21.16 10.83
C ARG A 816 -3.31 20.53 10.79
N VAL A 817 -4.36 21.24 11.22
CA VAL A 817 -5.74 20.75 11.11
C VAL A 817 -6.16 20.70 9.65
N ARG A 818 -5.89 21.78 8.89
CA ARG A 818 -6.14 21.83 7.44
C ARG A 818 -5.39 20.72 6.69
N LEU A 819 -4.11 20.49 7.03
CA LEU A 819 -3.31 19.40 6.44
C LEU A 819 -4.04 18.05 6.57
N HIS A 820 -4.45 17.69 7.79
CA HIS A 820 -5.14 16.41 8.01
C HIS A 820 -6.50 16.34 7.33
N ALA A 821 -7.21 17.46 7.20
CA ALA A 821 -8.49 17.52 6.51
C ALA A 821 -8.35 17.34 4.98
N VAL A 822 -7.36 17.98 4.37
CA VAL A 822 -7.00 17.77 2.96
C VAL A 822 -6.65 16.30 2.72
N ILE A 823 -5.83 15.70 3.59
CA ILE A 823 -5.49 14.28 3.48
C ILE A 823 -6.75 13.41 3.63
N ALA A 824 -7.64 13.71 4.58
CA ALA A 824 -8.89 12.98 4.78
C ALA A 824 -9.78 13.02 3.52
N ALA A 825 -9.88 14.17 2.84
CA ALA A 825 -10.63 14.31 1.61
C ALA A 825 -10.13 13.34 0.50
N SER A 826 -8.84 13.02 0.44
CA SER A 826 -8.32 12.04 -0.53
C SER A 826 -8.86 10.62 -0.33
N PHE A 827 -9.38 10.30 0.86
CA PHE A 827 -10.00 9.01 1.18
C PHE A 827 -11.52 9.03 1.06
N SER A 828 -12.18 10.20 1.07
CA SER A 828 -13.64 10.28 0.96
C SER A 828 -14.12 9.70 -0.37
N ALA A 829 -15.23 8.96 -0.33
CA ALA A 829 -15.91 8.43 -1.51
C ALA A 829 -16.88 9.45 -2.12
N SER A 830 -17.12 10.60 -1.46
CA SER A 830 -18.06 11.61 -1.93
C SER A 830 -17.56 12.29 -3.23
N PRO A 831 -18.48 12.63 -4.15
CA PRO A 831 -18.15 13.41 -5.34
C PRO A 831 -17.70 14.84 -5.01
N GLU A 832 -18.11 15.39 -3.86
CA GLU A 832 -17.70 16.71 -3.37
C GLU A 832 -16.27 16.73 -2.81
N ALA A 833 -15.62 15.57 -2.59
CA ALA A 833 -14.30 15.49 -1.98
C ALA A 833 -13.24 16.38 -2.65
N LEU A 834 -13.29 16.50 -3.99
CA LEU A 834 -12.40 17.37 -4.75
C LEU A 834 -12.63 18.85 -4.40
N ALA A 835 -13.89 19.27 -4.41
CA ALA A 835 -14.28 20.63 -4.08
C ALA A 835 -13.93 20.97 -2.62
N ILE A 836 -14.20 20.05 -1.69
CA ILE A 836 -13.85 20.19 -0.27
C ILE A 836 -12.34 20.39 -0.11
N ALA A 837 -11.51 19.57 -0.76
CA ALA A 837 -10.06 19.71 -0.67
C ALA A 837 -9.57 21.07 -1.20
N MET A 838 -10.17 21.58 -2.29
CA MET A 838 -9.81 22.86 -2.90
C MET A 838 -10.11 24.07 -2.01
N GLU A 839 -11.05 23.97 -1.06
CA GLU A 839 -11.32 25.04 -0.09
C GLU A 839 -10.08 25.38 0.76
N ALA A 840 -9.13 24.46 0.92
CA ALA A 840 -7.87 24.74 1.63
C ALA A 840 -7.08 25.91 0.99
N ALA A 841 -7.19 26.09 -0.33
CA ALA A 841 -6.41 27.06 -1.10
C ALA A 841 -6.83 28.53 -0.86
N VAL A 842 -7.96 28.78 -0.20
CA VAL A 842 -8.40 30.14 0.16
C VAL A 842 -7.74 30.63 1.45
N HIS A 843 -7.09 29.73 2.20
CA HIS A 843 -6.37 30.00 3.43
C HIS A 843 -4.86 30.16 3.17
N PRO A 844 -4.08 30.71 4.12
CA PRO A 844 -2.63 30.69 4.03
C PRO A 844 -2.10 29.27 3.83
N MET A 845 -1.35 29.09 2.74
CA MET A 845 -0.71 27.84 2.37
C MET A 845 0.71 27.79 2.92
N ASP A 846 1.17 26.58 3.24
CA ASP A 846 2.56 26.28 3.54
C ASP A 846 3.01 25.07 2.70
N PRO A 847 4.33 24.81 2.58
CA PRO A 847 4.84 23.77 1.70
C PRO A 847 4.27 22.36 1.94
N GLY A 848 3.92 22.03 3.19
CA GLY A 848 3.35 20.72 3.51
C GLY A 848 1.89 20.61 3.07
N ILE A 849 1.09 21.67 3.25
CA ILE A 849 -0.30 21.71 2.75
C ILE A 849 -0.30 21.73 1.22
N GLU A 850 0.58 22.52 0.59
CA GLU A 850 0.72 22.56 -0.87
C GLU A 850 1.02 21.17 -1.44
N HIS A 851 1.96 20.45 -0.83
CA HIS A 851 2.28 19.09 -1.23
C HIS A 851 1.07 18.14 -1.06
N ALA A 852 0.47 18.10 0.13
CA ALA A 852 -0.66 17.21 0.40
C ALA A 852 -1.87 17.52 -0.48
N LEU A 853 -2.15 18.81 -0.74
CA LEU A 853 -3.22 19.24 -1.62
C LEU A 853 -2.94 18.80 -3.06
N ALA A 854 -1.74 19.05 -3.60
CA ALA A 854 -1.39 18.63 -4.95
C ALA A 854 -1.53 17.10 -5.13
N GLN A 855 -1.09 16.31 -4.16
CA GLN A 855 -1.26 14.84 -4.19
C GLN A 855 -2.74 14.43 -4.11
N THR A 856 -3.51 15.08 -3.25
CA THR A 856 -4.95 14.83 -3.07
C THR A 856 -5.72 15.14 -4.35
N LEU A 857 -5.52 16.31 -4.95
CA LEU A 857 -6.17 16.70 -6.20
C LEU A 857 -5.78 15.74 -7.33
N GLY A 858 -4.48 15.41 -7.46
CA GLY A 858 -4.02 14.46 -8.47
C GLY A 858 -4.68 13.08 -8.36
N PHE A 859 -4.89 12.59 -7.13
CA PHE A 859 -5.61 11.34 -6.90
C PHE A 859 -7.10 11.46 -7.22
N LEU A 860 -7.77 12.49 -6.68
CA LEU A 860 -9.21 12.67 -6.84
C LEU A 860 -9.62 12.93 -8.29
N SER A 861 -8.85 13.75 -9.03
CA SER A 861 -9.08 14.01 -10.46
C SER A 861 -8.78 12.81 -11.36
N GLY A 862 -7.99 11.85 -10.89
CA GLY A 862 -7.67 10.62 -11.60
C GLY A 862 -8.65 9.47 -11.35
N ARG A 863 -9.64 9.66 -10.47
CA ARG A 863 -10.70 8.66 -10.28
C ARG A 863 -11.56 8.62 -11.56
N PRO A 864 -11.95 7.43 -12.04
CA PRO A 864 -13.05 7.35 -13.00
C PRO A 864 -14.22 8.14 -12.42
N GLU A 865 -14.97 8.88 -13.26
CA GLU A 865 -16.25 9.42 -12.80
C GLU A 865 -17.02 8.27 -12.14
N PRO A 866 -17.53 8.44 -10.91
CA PRO A 866 -18.23 7.36 -10.24
C PRO A 866 -19.27 6.84 -11.22
N ALA A 867 -19.22 5.53 -11.51
CA ALA A 867 -20.30 4.88 -12.22
C ALA A 867 -21.56 5.28 -11.47
N ALA A 868 -22.44 6.03 -12.14
CA ALA A 868 -23.66 6.51 -11.52
C ALA A 868 -24.30 5.29 -10.83
N ALA A 869 -24.61 5.41 -9.53
CA ALA A 869 -25.43 4.41 -8.84
C ALA A 869 -26.55 4.00 -9.80
N PRO A 870 -26.88 2.70 -9.96
CA PRO A 870 -27.80 2.25 -10.99
C PRO A 870 -29.03 3.15 -10.98
N GLY A 871 -29.09 4.01 -11.99
CA GLY A 871 -30.06 5.08 -12.02
C GLY A 871 -31.46 4.49 -12.07
N PRO A 872 -32.50 5.28 -11.75
CA PRO A 872 -33.88 4.86 -11.96
C PRO A 872 -34.02 4.34 -13.39
N ASN A 873 -34.70 3.20 -13.57
CA ASN A 873 -34.86 2.62 -14.90
C ASN A 873 -35.73 3.54 -15.78
N PHE A 874 -35.66 3.38 -17.10
CA PHE A 874 -36.38 4.23 -18.08
C PHE A 874 -37.85 4.46 -17.72
N GLN A 875 -38.56 3.42 -17.25
CA GLN A 875 -39.98 3.50 -16.90
C GLN A 875 -40.26 4.38 -15.68
N GLN A 876 -39.36 4.41 -14.70
CA GLN A 876 -39.49 5.28 -13.53
C GLN A 876 -39.31 6.73 -13.93
N LEU A 877 -38.29 7.05 -14.73
CA LEU A 877 -38.02 8.41 -15.20
C LEU A 877 -39.12 8.93 -16.13
N ALA A 878 -39.63 8.10 -17.05
CA ALA A 878 -40.73 8.49 -17.93
C ALA A 878 -42.03 8.78 -17.15
N LYS A 879 -42.36 7.98 -16.14
CA LYS A 879 -43.51 8.24 -15.25
C LYS A 879 -43.33 9.48 -14.39
N GLN A 880 -42.10 9.73 -13.94
CA GLN A 880 -41.74 10.90 -13.16
C GLN A 880 -41.94 12.18 -14.00
N LEU A 881 -41.47 12.18 -15.26
CA LEU A 881 -41.71 13.25 -16.23
C LEU A 881 -43.22 13.45 -16.47
N GLN A 882 -43.96 12.37 -16.74
CA GLN A 882 -45.41 12.41 -16.98
C GLN A 882 -46.20 13.00 -15.80
N ARG A 883 -45.73 12.82 -14.56
CA ARG A 883 -46.36 13.35 -13.34
C ARG A 883 -45.92 14.78 -13.00
N GLY A 884 -44.93 15.33 -13.70
CA GLY A 884 -44.33 16.63 -13.39
C GLY A 884 -43.50 16.64 -12.09
N GLU A 885 -43.04 15.49 -11.63
CA GLU A 885 -42.24 15.35 -10.40
C GLU A 885 -40.75 15.58 -10.71
N ASN A 886 -40.17 16.75 -10.42
CA ASN A 886 -38.79 17.10 -10.82
C ASN A 886 -38.49 16.77 -12.30
N PRO A 887 -39.24 17.33 -13.26
CA PRO A 887 -39.16 16.96 -14.66
C PRO A 887 -37.77 17.22 -15.27
N GLU A 888 -37.05 18.23 -14.79
CA GLU A 888 -35.68 18.56 -15.24
C GLU A 888 -34.70 17.41 -14.96
N ASP A 889 -34.69 16.87 -13.74
CA ASP A 889 -33.83 15.73 -13.38
C ASP A 889 -34.18 14.48 -14.19
N ALA A 890 -35.47 14.24 -14.40
CA ALA A 890 -35.96 13.11 -15.20
C ALA A 890 -35.53 13.24 -16.67
N ILE A 891 -35.63 14.44 -17.25
CA ILE A 891 -35.21 14.74 -18.62
C ILE A 891 -33.70 14.59 -18.77
N THR A 892 -32.90 15.14 -17.85
CA THR A 892 -31.45 15.00 -17.88
C THR A 892 -31.03 13.54 -17.78
N ALA A 893 -31.68 12.76 -16.91
CA ALA A 893 -31.40 11.33 -16.75
C ALA A 893 -31.79 10.51 -17.99
N LEU A 894 -32.96 10.78 -18.59
CA LEU A 894 -33.39 10.15 -19.83
C LEU A 894 -32.50 10.54 -21.03
N TYR A 895 -32.09 11.80 -21.10
CA TYR A 895 -31.21 12.33 -22.15
C TYR A 895 -29.82 11.69 -22.14
N ARG A 896 -29.28 11.37 -20.95
CA ARG A 896 -27.98 10.69 -20.79
C ARG A 896 -28.05 9.18 -20.98
N MET A 897 -29.26 8.61 -21.03
CA MET A 897 -29.45 7.17 -21.15
C MET A 897 -29.14 6.70 -22.58
N PRO A 898 -28.34 5.64 -22.79
CA PRO A 898 -28.03 5.14 -24.13
C PRO A 898 -29.31 4.82 -24.89
N ALA A 899 -29.44 5.38 -26.09
CA ALA A 899 -30.70 5.33 -26.80
C ALA A 899 -31.10 3.87 -27.13
N GLU A 900 -30.16 2.94 -27.26
CA GLU A 900 -30.39 1.50 -27.50
C GLU A 900 -31.20 0.83 -26.37
N THR A 901 -31.25 1.45 -25.19
CA THR A 901 -31.96 0.93 -24.01
C THR A 901 -33.41 1.42 -23.91
N TRP A 902 -33.85 2.31 -24.80
CA TRP A 902 -35.19 2.89 -24.74
C TRP A 902 -36.27 1.94 -25.31
N PRO A 903 -37.38 1.69 -24.61
CA PRO A 903 -38.48 0.85 -25.09
C PRO A 903 -39.21 1.49 -26.28
N SER A 904 -39.28 0.80 -27.42
CA SER A 904 -39.87 1.34 -28.66
C SER A 904 -41.36 1.70 -28.53
N ASP A 905 -42.10 1.00 -27.66
CA ASP A 905 -43.52 1.21 -27.38
C ASP A 905 -43.81 2.50 -26.58
N GLN A 906 -42.79 3.11 -25.96
CA GLN A 906 -42.93 4.31 -25.11
C GLN A 906 -42.45 5.60 -25.78
N MET A 907 -41.86 5.53 -26.97
CA MET A 907 -41.28 6.69 -27.67
C MET A 907 -42.32 7.75 -28.04
N ASN A 908 -43.56 7.33 -28.34
CA ASN A 908 -44.61 8.29 -28.68
C ASN A 908 -45.06 9.07 -27.46
N GLY A 909 -45.27 8.38 -26.33
CA GLY A 909 -45.62 9.03 -25.06
C GLY A 909 -44.53 9.99 -24.60
N LEU A 910 -43.26 9.54 -24.62
CA LEU A 910 -42.14 10.40 -24.24
C LEU A 910 -42.02 11.64 -25.13
N ALA A 911 -42.16 11.51 -26.47
CA ALA A 911 -42.09 12.64 -27.38
C ALA A 911 -43.23 13.65 -27.15
N GLN A 912 -44.44 13.17 -26.85
CA GLN A 912 -45.60 14.00 -26.53
C GLN A 912 -45.45 14.69 -25.16
N ASP A 913 -44.98 13.98 -24.13
CA ASP A 913 -44.76 14.54 -22.80
C ASP A 913 -43.68 15.65 -22.84
N LEU A 914 -42.64 15.47 -23.65
CA LEU A 914 -41.58 16.48 -23.86
C LEU A 914 -42.06 17.68 -24.68
N LEU A 915 -42.93 17.46 -25.67
CA LEU A 915 -43.57 18.55 -26.42
C LEU A 915 -44.45 19.39 -25.49
N SER A 916 -45.30 18.75 -24.68
CA SER A 916 -46.15 19.43 -23.69
C SER A 916 -45.30 20.15 -22.64
N TYR A 917 -44.21 19.55 -22.20
CA TYR A 917 -43.28 20.18 -21.26
C TYR A 917 -42.62 21.43 -21.84
N LEU A 918 -42.24 21.41 -23.13
CA LEU A 918 -41.68 22.56 -23.82
C LEU A 918 -42.73 23.65 -24.09
N GLU A 919 -43.98 23.27 -24.37
CA GLU A 919 -45.13 24.17 -24.52
C GLU A 919 -45.36 24.99 -23.25
N ASP A 920 -45.37 24.33 -22.09
CA ASP A 920 -45.60 24.97 -20.80
C ASP A 920 -44.37 25.72 -20.26
N MET A 921 -43.18 25.48 -20.82
CA MET A 921 -41.94 26.11 -20.38
C MET A 921 -41.87 27.60 -20.81
N PRO A 922 -41.54 28.54 -19.90
CA PRO A 922 -41.28 29.93 -20.26
C PRO A 922 -40.17 30.07 -21.31
N VAL A 923 -40.30 31.03 -22.24
CA VAL A 923 -39.40 31.21 -23.40
C VAL A 923 -37.93 31.38 -22.99
N ASP A 924 -37.67 32.05 -21.87
CA ASP A 924 -36.33 32.24 -21.29
C ASP A 924 -35.72 30.94 -20.72
N ARG A 925 -36.55 30.01 -20.25
CA ARG A 925 -36.10 28.69 -19.76
C ARG A 925 -35.90 27.67 -20.88
N ARG A 926 -36.59 27.83 -22.03
CA ARG A 926 -36.45 26.94 -23.21
C ARG A 926 -35.04 26.91 -23.80
N VAL A 927 -34.27 27.97 -23.58
CA VAL A 927 -32.89 28.11 -24.07
C VAL A 927 -31.84 27.75 -23.01
N GLY A 928 -32.27 27.45 -21.78
CA GLY A 928 -31.44 26.86 -20.75
C GLY A 928 -31.25 25.35 -20.95
N GLN A 929 -30.37 24.74 -20.14
CA GLN A 929 -30.02 23.32 -20.24
C GLN A 929 -31.25 22.39 -20.28
N ALA A 930 -32.24 22.63 -19.41
CA ALA A 930 -33.46 21.83 -19.34
C ALA A 930 -34.27 21.85 -20.64
N GLY A 931 -34.45 23.01 -21.28
CA GLY A 931 -35.16 23.11 -22.55
C GLY A 931 -34.39 22.48 -23.71
N ILE A 932 -33.05 22.60 -23.72
CA ILE A 932 -32.18 21.99 -24.74
C ILE A 932 -32.22 20.47 -24.67
N GLU A 933 -32.08 19.91 -23.46
CA GLU A 933 -32.14 18.47 -23.22
C GLU A 933 -33.53 17.92 -23.54
N ALA A 934 -34.60 18.60 -23.13
CA ALA A 934 -35.98 18.23 -23.45
C ALA A 934 -36.24 18.19 -24.96
N LEU A 935 -35.80 19.23 -25.69
CA LEU A 935 -35.96 19.33 -27.13
C LEU A 935 -35.18 18.23 -27.87
N SER A 936 -33.95 18.00 -27.45
CA SER A 936 -33.06 17.01 -28.09
C SER A 936 -33.56 15.58 -27.82
N LEU A 937 -34.01 15.31 -26.59
CA LEU A 937 -34.62 14.05 -26.20
C LEU A 937 -35.94 13.81 -26.96
N GLY A 938 -36.79 14.84 -27.09
CA GLY A 938 -38.05 14.75 -27.84
C GLY A 938 -37.81 14.45 -29.32
N GLN A 939 -36.82 15.10 -29.94
CA GLN A 939 -36.46 14.83 -31.33
C GLN A 939 -35.89 13.42 -31.54
N ALA A 940 -35.07 12.94 -30.60
CA ALA A 940 -34.54 11.58 -30.63
C ALA A 940 -35.66 10.52 -30.49
N ALA A 941 -36.62 10.75 -29.58
CA ALA A 941 -37.79 9.89 -29.42
C ALA A 941 -38.68 9.90 -30.68
N ALA A 942 -38.96 11.07 -31.24
CA ALA A 942 -39.76 11.22 -32.46
C ALA A 942 -39.08 10.60 -33.70
N SER A 943 -37.75 10.51 -33.73
CA SER A 943 -36.99 9.88 -34.83
C SER A 943 -37.13 8.35 -34.87
N ARG A 944 -37.73 7.75 -33.83
CA ARG A 944 -37.93 6.30 -33.70
C ARG A 944 -39.38 5.88 -33.91
N LEU A 945 -40.25 6.83 -34.23
CA LEU A 945 -41.65 6.60 -34.56
C LEU A 945 -41.81 6.31 -36.06
N PRO A 946 -42.93 5.69 -36.47
CA PRO A 946 -43.30 5.58 -37.88
C PRO A 946 -43.23 6.95 -38.58
N GLU A 947 -42.77 6.97 -39.83
CA GLU A 947 -42.32 8.20 -40.52
C GLU A 947 -43.36 9.33 -40.51
N GLU A 948 -44.64 9.01 -40.72
CA GLU A 948 -45.74 9.98 -40.73
C GLU A 948 -45.95 10.67 -39.36
N LEU A 949 -45.91 9.88 -38.27
CA LEU A 949 -46.07 10.39 -36.91
C LEU A 949 -44.81 11.11 -36.41
N GLY A 950 -43.64 10.54 -36.73
CA GLY A 950 -42.35 11.12 -36.37
C GLY A 950 -42.08 12.46 -37.06
N GLN A 951 -42.48 12.64 -38.32
CA GLN A 951 -42.33 13.91 -39.03
C GLN A 951 -43.15 15.04 -38.40
N THR A 952 -44.39 14.76 -38.01
CA THR A 952 -45.28 15.73 -37.35
C THR A 952 -44.69 16.21 -36.03
N LEU A 953 -44.34 15.29 -35.12
CA LEU A 953 -43.76 15.62 -33.82
C LEU A 953 -42.41 16.33 -33.94
N ARG A 954 -41.54 15.92 -34.89
CA ARG A 954 -40.27 16.64 -35.14
C ARG A 954 -40.50 18.07 -35.62
N THR A 955 -41.57 18.32 -36.38
CA THR A 955 -41.90 19.65 -36.89
C THR A 955 -42.41 20.54 -35.76
N GLU A 956 -43.28 20.02 -34.90
CA GLU A 956 -43.81 20.73 -33.72
C GLU A 956 -42.69 21.05 -32.72
N LEU A 957 -41.87 20.06 -32.36
CA LEU A 957 -40.72 20.26 -31.46
C LEU A 957 -39.75 21.32 -31.97
N ARG A 958 -39.47 21.38 -33.28
CA ARG A 958 -38.55 22.37 -33.88
C ARG A 958 -38.99 23.82 -33.67
N GLN A 959 -40.28 24.10 -33.47
CA GLN A 959 -40.78 25.45 -33.21
C GLN A 959 -40.32 26.01 -31.86
N TYR A 960 -39.84 25.14 -30.96
CA TYR A 960 -39.41 25.50 -29.60
C TYR A 960 -37.88 25.65 -29.44
N GLY A 961 -37.09 25.49 -30.51
CA GLY A 961 -35.62 25.60 -30.47
C GLY A 961 -35.08 26.98 -30.89
N ALA A 962 -33.97 27.40 -30.29
CA ALA A 962 -33.23 28.61 -30.70
C ALA A 962 -32.53 28.41 -32.08
N PRO A 963 -32.48 29.45 -32.95
CA PRO A 963 -31.75 29.39 -34.21
C PRO A 963 -30.26 29.03 -33.99
N VAL A 964 -29.74 28.08 -34.77
CA VAL A 964 -28.34 27.63 -34.68
C VAL A 964 -27.52 28.20 -35.84
N HIS A 965 -26.48 28.95 -35.50
CA HIS A 965 -25.47 29.44 -36.43
C HIS A 965 -24.17 28.67 -36.20
N ILE A 966 -23.55 28.17 -37.27
CA ILE A 966 -22.26 27.48 -37.18
C ILE A 966 -21.23 28.32 -37.92
N ILE A 967 -20.11 28.59 -37.26
CA ILE A 967 -18.95 29.30 -37.80
C ILE A 967 -17.74 28.39 -37.67
N ARG A 968 -16.98 28.26 -38.74
CA ARG A 968 -15.79 27.42 -38.83
C ARG A 968 -14.58 28.25 -39.19
N THR A 969 -13.40 27.80 -38.79
CA THR A 969 -12.16 28.35 -39.35
C THR A 969 -11.92 27.79 -40.77
N VAL A 970 -11.40 28.63 -41.66
CA VAL A 970 -10.95 28.20 -42.99
C VAL A 970 -9.48 27.79 -42.89
N PRO A 971 -9.12 26.51 -43.12
CA PRO A 971 -7.78 26.01 -42.90
C PRO A 971 -6.70 26.84 -43.63
N ALA A 972 -5.64 27.20 -42.91
CA ALA A 972 -4.50 27.96 -43.40
C ALA A 972 -4.82 29.33 -44.05
N ARG A 973 -5.98 29.93 -43.74
CA ARG A 973 -6.42 31.22 -44.33
C ARG A 973 -6.62 32.34 -43.30
N MET A 974 -6.51 32.05 -42.00
CA MET A 974 -6.76 33.01 -40.91
C MET A 974 -8.07 33.79 -41.10
N LYS A 975 -9.14 33.05 -41.41
CA LYS A 975 -10.49 33.58 -41.68
C LYS A 975 -11.54 32.63 -41.13
N TYR A 976 -12.72 33.19 -40.85
CA TYR A 976 -13.94 32.41 -40.65
C TYR A 976 -14.58 32.06 -41.99
N ASP A 977 -15.31 30.94 -42.05
CA ASP A 977 -16.05 30.50 -43.24
C ASP A 977 -17.26 31.40 -43.53
N ARG A 978 -17.80 32.05 -42.50
CA ARG A 978 -18.86 33.05 -42.58
C ARG A 978 -18.32 34.43 -42.27
N GLU A 979 -18.39 35.32 -43.26
CA GLU A 979 -18.00 36.73 -43.11
C GLU A 979 -19.15 37.57 -42.51
N GLU A 980 -20.39 37.08 -42.58
CA GLU A 980 -21.58 37.79 -42.13
C GLU A 980 -22.64 36.81 -41.59
N ILE A 981 -23.26 37.13 -40.45
CA ILE A 981 -24.46 36.44 -39.94
C ILE A 981 -25.54 37.45 -39.56
N HIS A 982 -26.80 37.10 -39.81
CA HIS A 982 -27.96 37.95 -39.51
C HIS A 982 -28.82 37.31 -38.43
N VAL A 983 -29.17 38.11 -37.44
CA VAL A 983 -29.96 37.71 -36.28
C VAL A 983 -30.89 38.86 -35.87
N THR A 984 -31.89 38.56 -35.06
CA THR A 984 -32.91 39.49 -34.59
C THR A 984 -32.59 40.03 -33.20
N ALA A 985 -32.72 41.35 -33.00
CA ALA A 985 -32.45 41.99 -31.73
C ALA A 985 -33.25 41.38 -30.57
N GLY A 986 -32.57 41.01 -29.49
CA GLY A 986 -33.20 40.44 -28.30
C GLY A 986 -33.61 38.97 -28.40
N GLU A 987 -33.45 38.31 -29.56
CA GLU A 987 -33.69 36.88 -29.67
C GLU A 987 -32.55 36.07 -29.02
N SER A 988 -32.83 34.85 -28.54
CA SER A 988 -31.79 33.94 -28.07
C SER A 988 -31.33 33.04 -29.21
N ILE A 989 -30.02 32.94 -29.43
CA ILE A 989 -29.43 32.09 -30.47
C ILE A 989 -28.42 31.10 -29.90
N ARG A 990 -28.09 30.09 -30.72
CA ARG A 990 -26.98 29.17 -30.51
C ARG A 990 -25.91 29.41 -31.57
N LEU A 991 -24.66 29.59 -31.15
CA LEU A 991 -23.52 29.77 -32.06
C LEU A 991 -22.48 28.67 -31.78
N ILE A 992 -22.26 27.78 -32.75
CA ILE A 992 -21.22 26.77 -32.68
C ILE A 992 -19.98 27.31 -33.40
N PHE A 993 -18.85 27.34 -32.72
CA PHE A 993 -17.55 27.61 -33.32
C PHE A 993 -16.77 26.30 -33.46
N GLU A 994 -16.33 25.96 -34.67
CA GLU A 994 -15.49 24.78 -34.95
C GLU A 994 -14.11 25.23 -35.45
N ASN A 995 -13.05 24.75 -34.81
CA ASN A 995 -11.69 25.01 -35.27
C ASN A 995 -11.18 23.89 -36.19
N ASN A 996 -11.37 24.08 -37.50
CA ASN A 996 -10.89 23.17 -38.54
C ASN A 996 -9.47 23.50 -39.02
N ASP A 997 -8.83 24.51 -38.45
CA ASP A 997 -7.49 24.94 -38.81
C ASP A 997 -6.43 24.14 -38.05
N THR A 998 -5.17 24.20 -38.50
CA THR A 998 -4.05 23.49 -37.87
C THR A 998 -3.45 24.24 -36.68
N MET A 999 -3.97 25.42 -36.36
CA MET A 999 -3.54 26.25 -35.23
C MET A 999 -4.72 26.64 -34.32
N PRO A 1000 -4.46 26.97 -33.04
CA PRO A 1000 -5.53 27.34 -32.11
C PRO A 1000 -6.21 28.66 -32.49
N HIS A 1001 -7.54 28.71 -32.35
CA HIS A 1001 -8.34 29.91 -32.58
C HIS A 1001 -9.44 30.04 -31.53
N ASN A 1002 -9.92 31.25 -31.30
CA ASN A 1002 -11.11 31.54 -30.50
C ASN A 1002 -12.04 32.45 -31.30
N LEU A 1003 -13.27 32.63 -30.82
CA LEU A 1003 -14.24 33.57 -31.36
C LEU A 1003 -14.75 34.48 -30.25
N VAL A 1004 -14.55 35.78 -30.39
CA VAL A 1004 -14.92 36.80 -29.41
C VAL A 1004 -15.87 37.80 -30.06
N LEU A 1005 -17.13 37.85 -29.61
CA LEU A 1005 -18.13 38.82 -30.02
C LEU A 1005 -17.93 40.13 -29.23
N VAL A 1006 -17.82 41.26 -29.92
CA VAL A 1006 -17.50 42.55 -29.31
C VAL A 1006 -18.56 43.61 -29.61
N THR A 1007 -18.61 44.64 -28.75
CA THR A 1007 -19.50 45.81 -28.97
C THR A 1007 -19.20 46.54 -30.28
N ILE A 1008 -20.19 47.24 -30.84
CA ILE A 1008 -20.08 47.97 -32.12
C ILE A 1008 -18.86 48.91 -32.10
N GLY A 1009 -17.95 48.73 -33.07
CA GLY A 1009 -16.77 49.57 -33.26
C GLY A 1009 -15.62 49.33 -32.29
N SER A 1010 -15.65 48.25 -31.49
CA SER A 1010 -14.63 47.98 -30.45
C SER A 1010 -13.56 46.94 -30.80
N ARG A 1011 -13.60 46.36 -32.01
CA ARG A 1011 -12.67 45.29 -32.43
C ARG A 1011 -11.20 45.66 -32.26
N GLU A 1012 -10.81 46.86 -32.70
CA GLU A 1012 -9.40 47.28 -32.64
C GLU A 1012 -8.89 47.40 -31.20
N GLU A 1013 -9.71 47.93 -30.30
CA GLU A 1013 -9.35 48.09 -28.88
C GLU A 1013 -9.22 46.74 -28.18
N VAL A 1014 -10.18 45.84 -28.38
CA VAL A 1014 -10.15 44.49 -27.80
C VAL A 1014 -8.97 43.69 -28.38
N GLY A 1015 -8.69 43.81 -29.67
CA GLY A 1015 -7.56 43.16 -30.33
C GLY A 1015 -6.20 43.64 -29.80
N ARG A 1016 -6.02 44.96 -29.60
CA ARG A 1016 -4.79 45.50 -28.99
C ARG A 1016 -4.60 45.03 -27.55
N ALA A 1017 -5.68 45.00 -26.75
CA ALA A 1017 -5.61 44.48 -25.39
C ALA A 1017 -5.22 42.98 -25.35
N ALA A 1018 -5.62 42.19 -26.34
CA ALA A 1018 -5.23 40.79 -26.46
C ALA A 1018 -3.75 40.61 -26.83
N ASP A 1019 -3.23 41.45 -27.73
CA ASP A 1019 -1.80 41.48 -28.06
C ASP A 1019 -0.95 41.88 -26.83
N GLU A 1020 -1.39 42.86 -26.04
CA GLU A 1020 -0.72 43.26 -24.80
C GLU A 1020 -0.75 42.13 -23.75
N MET A 1021 -1.90 41.47 -23.60
CA MET A 1021 -2.09 40.33 -22.69
C MET A 1021 -1.16 39.16 -23.01
N ALA A 1022 -0.78 38.97 -24.28
CA ALA A 1022 0.12 37.89 -24.70
C ALA A 1022 1.51 37.94 -24.03
N THR A 1023 1.91 39.09 -23.48
CA THR A 1023 3.18 39.29 -22.76
C THR A 1023 3.15 38.80 -21.30
N GLN A 1024 1.98 38.44 -20.76
CA GLN A 1024 1.82 38.08 -19.35
C GLN A 1024 2.01 36.57 -19.07
N PRO A 1025 2.59 36.17 -17.92
CA PRO A 1025 2.64 34.78 -17.51
C PRO A 1025 1.22 34.19 -17.40
N ARG A 1026 0.99 33.01 -17.99
CA ARG A 1026 -0.31 32.29 -18.01
C ARG A 1026 -1.41 32.89 -18.91
N ALA A 1027 -1.10 33.79 -19.85
CA ALA A 1027 -2.08 34.29 -20.83
C ALA A 1027 -2.80 33.17 -21.61
N TRP A 1028 -2.13 32.05 -21.85
CA TRP A 1028 -2.69 30.84 -22.47
C TRP A 1028 -3.80 30.17 -21.66
N VAL A 1029 -3.80 30.29 -20.32
CA VAL A 1029 -4.86 29.75 -19.44
C VAL A 1029 -6.17 30.51 -19.64
N LYS A 1030 -6.07 31.81 -19.94
CA LYS A 1030 -7.22 32.69 -20.21
C LYS A 1030 -7.60 32.75 -21.71
N GLY A 1031 -6.97 31.92 -22.55
CA GLY A 1031 -7.29 31.83 -23.98
C GLY A 1031 -7.13 33.12 -24.78
N TYR A 1032 -6.31 34.07 -24.31
CA TYR A 1032 -6.09 35.38 -24.92
C TYR A 1032 -7.35 36.25 -25.09
N VAL A 1033 -8.34 36.08 -24.19
CA VAL A 1033 -9.52 36.95 -24.12
C VAL A 1033 -9.27 38.02 -23.04
N PRO A 1034 -9.17 39.32 -23.39
CA PRO A 1034 -8.94 40.38 -22.42
C PRO A 1034 -10.14 40.59 -21.49
N GLU A 1035 -9.88 40.95 -20.23
CA GLU A 1035 -10.92 41.39 -19.30
C GLU A 1035 -11.41 42.79 -19.69
N SER A 1036 -12.41 42.86 -20.57
CA SER A 1036 -12.99 44.11 -21.07
C SER A 1036 -14.51 44.05 -21.11
N LYS A 1037 -15.18 45.13 -20.67
CA LYS A 1037 -16.64 45.30 -20.77
C LYS A 1037 -17.15 45.37 -22.22
N LYS A 1038 -16.24 45.44 -23.20
CA LYS A 1038 -16.53 45.48 -24.64
C LYS A 1038 -16.60 44.09 -25.27
N VAL A 1039 -16.19 43.05 -24.55
CA VAL A 1039 -16.42 41.65 -24.91
C VAL A 1039 -17.83 41.26 -24.47
N LEU A 1040 -18.67 40.90 -25.43
CA LEU A 1040 -20.06 40.49 -25.19
C LEU A 1040 -20.17 38.98 -24.95
N GLN A 1041 -19.43 38.18 -25.74
CA GLN A 1041 -19.28 36.75 -25.55
C GLN A 1041 -17.96 36.24 -26.11
N ALA A 1042 -17.46 35.11 -25.62
CA ALA A 1042 -16.23 34.50 -26.10
C ALA A 1042 -16.23 32.97 -25.93
N THR A 1043 -15.61 32.28 -26.87
CA THR A 1043 -15.22 30.87 -26.71
C THR A 1043 -13.92 30.77 -25.90
N ARG A 1044 -13.61 29.57 -25.38
CA ARG A 1044 -12.24 29.24 -24.99
C ARG A 1044 -11.33 29.17 -26.23
N LEU A 1045 -10.02 29.07 -26.02
CA LEU A 1045 -9.10 28.82 -27.11
C LEU A 1045 -9.21 27.35 -27.55
N LEU A 1046 -9.75 27.13 -28.74
CA LEU A 1046 -10.00 25.80 -29.30
C LEU A 1046 -8.76 25.28 -30.03
N LYS A 1047 -8.35 24.04 -29.73
CA LYS A 1047 -7.30 23.34 -30.48
C LYS A 1047 -7.83 22.84 -31.83
N PRO A 1048 -6.96 22.46 -32.79
CA PRO A 1048 -7.40 21.84 -34.03
C PRO A 1048 -8.34 20.65 -33.82
N GLY A 1049 -9.49 20.65 -34.50
CA GLY A 1049 -10.54 19.64 -34.40
C GLY A 1049 -11.52 19.81 -33.23
N GLU A 1050 -11.33 20.82 -32.37
CA GLU A 1050 -12.26 21.09 -31.27
C GLU A 1050 -13.41 22.02 -31.71
N SER A 1051 -14.55 21.90 -31.04
CA SER A 1051 -15.70 22.79 -31.19
C SER A 1051 -16.25 23.25 -29.84
N GLU A 1052 -16.95 24.38 -29.84
CA GLU A 1052 -17.64 24.91 -28.66
C GLU A 1052 -18.96 25.58 -29.05
N LEU A 1053 -19.97 25.43 -28.20
CA LEU A 1053 -21.29 26.03 -28.35
C LEU A 1053 -21.46 27.21 -27.40
N LEU A 1054 -21.77 28.38 -27.93
CA LEU A 1054 -22.21 29.56 -27.19
C LEU A 1054 -23.74 29.69 -27.27
N THR A 1055 -24.39 29.92 -26.12
CA THR A 1055 -25.82 30.24 -26.06
C THR A 1055 -25.97 31.59 -25.37
N PHE A 1056 -26.55 32.57 -26.05
CA PHE A 1056 -26.68 33.93 -25.53
C PHE A 1056 -27.81 34.70 -26.22
N TYR A 1057 -28.31 35.73 -25.54
CA TYR A 1057 -29.24 36.70 -26.11
C TYR A 1057 -28.51 37.67 -27.04
N VAL A 1058 -29.04 37.82 -28.24
CA VAL A 1058 -28.60 38.81 -29.22
C VAL A 1058 -28.76 40.21 -28.61
N PRO A 1059 -27.76 41.11 -28.74
CA PRO A 1059 -27.86 42.46 -28.22
C PRO A 1059 -29.17 43.14 -28.63
N VAL A 1060 -29.88 43.74 -27.67
CA VAL A 1060 -31.18 44.40 -27.92
C VAL A 1060 -31.08 45.65 -28.80
N LYS A 1061 -29.87 46.19 -28.98
CA LYS A 1061 -29.61 47.35 -29.85
C LYS A 1061 -29.26 46.85 -31.25
N PRO A 1062 -30.09 47.10 -32.28
CA PRO A 1062 -29.76 46.79 -33.67
C PRO A 1062 -28.47 47.48 -34.12
N GLY A 1063 -27.72 46.81 -34.99
CA GLY A 1063 -26.46 47.32 -35.51
C GLY A 1063 -25.50 46.23 -35.95
N LYS A 1064 -24.35 46.66 -36.47
CA LYS A 1064 -23.28 45.79 -36.95
C LYS A 1064 -22.28 45.53 -35.84
N TYR A 1065 -22.41 44.40 -35.16
CA TYR A 1065 -21.41 43.91 -34.22
C TYR A 1065 -20.34 43.14 -34.98
N GLU A 1066 -19.20 42.88 -34.35
CA GLU A 1066 -18.10 42.13 -34.94
C GLU A 1066 -17.77 40.94 -34.05
N PHE A 1067 -17.47 39.78 -34.63
CA PHE A 1067 -16.81 38.69 -33.94
C PHE A 1067 -15.39 38.53 -34.48
N VAL A 1068 -14.43 38.29 -33.60
CA VAL A 1068 -13.00 38.39 -33.91
C VAL A 1068 -12.20 37.29 -33.20
N CYS A 1069 -11.13 36.80 -33.84
CA CYS A 1069 -10.16 35.93 -33.18
C CYS A 1069 -9.13 36.79 -32.43
N THR A 1070 -9.00 36.61 -31.12
CA THR A 1070 -8.07 37.36 -30.26
C THR A 1070 -6.80 36.57 -29.93
N PHE A 1071 -6.58 35.42 -30.57
CA PHE A 1071 -5.26 34.79 -30.55
C PHE A 1071 -4.21 35.81 -31.08
N PRO A 1072 -3.02 35.92 -30.45
CA PRO A 1072 -2.12 37.04 -30.68
C PRO A 1072 -1.82 37.27 -32.16
N GLY A 1073 -2.05 38.50 -32.63
CA GLY A 1073 -1.87 38.89 -34.03
C GLY A 1073 -3.08 38.68 -34.95
N HIS A 1074 -4.03 37.78 -34.64
CA HIS A 1074 -5.07 37.32 -35.59
C HIS A 1074 -6.20 38.33 -35.81
N TRP A 1075 -6.51 39.17 -34.83
CA TRP A 1075 -7.67 40.09 -34.85
C TRP A 1075 -7.66 41.10 -36.01
N ARG A 1076 -6.49 41.33 -36.61
CA ARG A 1076 -6.30 42.24 -37.76
C ARG A 1076 -6.92 41.70 -39.04
N THR A 1077 -6.96 40.37 -39.21
CA THR A 1077 -7.36 39.71 -40.47
C THR A 1077 -8.49 38.71 -40.29
N MET A 1078 -8.73 38.22 -39.07
CA MET A 1078 -9.70 37.17 -38.77
C MET A 1078 -10.89 37.69 -37.97
N TYR A 1079 -11.87 38.26 -38.68
CA TYR A 1079 -13.12 38.77 -38.11
C TYR A 1079 -14.29 38.62 -39.08
N GLY A 1080 -15.52 38.70 -38.57
CA GLY A 1080 -16.75 38.75 -39.36
C GLY A 1080 -17.79 39.65 -38.70
N VAL A 1081 -18.90 39.88 -39.41
CA VAL A 1081 -19.97 40.80 -38.99
C VAL A 1081 -21.16 40.03 -38.43
N PHE A 1082 -21.64 40.46 -37.28
CA PHE A 1082 -22.82 39.96 -36.60
C PHE A 1082 -23.92 41.03 -36.72
N ASN A 1083 -24.76 40.94 -37.75
CA ASN A 1083 -25.83 41.90 -38.00
C ASN A 1083 -27.02 41.60 -37.12
N VAL A 1084 -27.30 42.55 -36.24
CA VAL A 1084 -28.49 42.54 -35.41
C VAL A 1084 -29.53 43.41 -36.07
N ASN A 1085 -30.56 42.77 -36.64
CA ASN A 1085 -31.69 43.41 -37.28
C ASN A 1085 -32.78 43.76 -36.24
N PRO A 1086 -33.61 44.78 -36.48
CA PRO A 1086 -34.83 45.00 -35.68
C PRO A 1086 -35.74 43.77 -35.79
N GLY A 1087 -36.29 43.33 -34.64
CA GLY A 1087 -37.26 42.24 -34.58
C GLY A 1087 -38.69 42.63 -34.86
#